data_AF-A0A5P9P452-F1
#
_entry.id   AF-A0A5P9P452-F1
#
_cell.length_a   1.000
_cell.length_b   1.000
_cell.length_c   1.000
_cell.angle_alpha   90.00
_cell.angle_beta   90.00
_cell.angle_gamma   90.00
#
_symmetry.space_group_name_H-M   'P 1'
#
loop_
_entity.id
_entity.type
_entity.pdbx_description
1 polymer ?
#
loop_
_entity_poly.entity_id
_entity_poly.type
_entity_poly.pdbx_seq_one_letter_code
_entity_poly.pdbx_strand_id
1 'polypeptide(L)'
;MELSAIVPNTDVFRDRDRPPTDSMRTHLETGAETVGDLSRRVRTTASTRVRETAQKRATDAVERVVDDLLERSIRRNHKELLDESSLDAAGDLGSDGADPLDRALERFLWRYGLDETRLDDRTLEAIRHRLAATEFDMDGDDVLERILSMRDSGLNTERASDTGSDDPFADACTQLQAHLRGTADRSIDDVLEDVLERDAISVAHDVERVLMEDIPSIATALESELGATANGNGPTPADAASTDPMRATPTPTTAGGRTGGLRSAAAMGVAATMLRADDGGLDPAVASAVSNLSRGGPDAVSIDRLFDNLLPVLIRTGVESDRGLEVLRSTSTKSLALVSLFVANLVAMTLGAWISRKKAPPIPDEIRGPDGDVVVTDEQVRLGKQAFQANGLMNHGSILGNGSYFGVDLTADALELKAEYMRAYYTREHGVESVDALDDADRATVERRVERELDADAPEGSIAEYSAAEVYAHRRLRAAYVDRYYGGSPERGIPQGYVDSPEQAERIADFACWTAWMAHTNRPGSDHSYTNDWPYVPGTGNRPTGQVVVWSTISVVLLIAGGGIGVWAYHAFDVAEPTTDLVDVPSPDSVTVTPAQYAAARYVPVAGALFVVQTLAGALLAHYYVERTGFYGIGDALGIDIVSVLPFSVGRTWHVNLGILWITTLWLAGGLFLPGLFSERDPPWQAEGATALLGALVTITVGAFAGVWLGTRGAFGSPGSGDSDGDLWWWLGSEGLEYLEVGRVWKLGLLAGFATWTGLVLRAVRQLEEPPTGLGHFMTYAGGSIALLFAASMLYTPETNIAVTEFWRWWVVHMWVEGVFEFFVTAVIAAALVSMDLIEKADAETAILFEVFAIMAAGIVGVSHHYWWVGLPDIWVPIGTTFSTLEFIPLVFVLYRSLGEYRSLKARGEEFPYTLPLLFILGSSIWNFVGGGVLGFFINLPLINYYEHGTYLTVAHAHTATFGAFGLLALGLGTYILRVVTPEAAWNPTWFRGAFWLTNVGLVIMTVASLLPIGFVQLQTSYQDGYAAARSLEFYDQDHVQTLLWARTLGDTPMILGALAFTVGAIRHLWKARGQPTETG
;
A
#
# COMPACT_ATOMS: atom_id res chain seq x y z
N MET A 1 40.41 19.62 11.73
CA MET A 1 41.32 19.23 12.83
C MET A 1 40.63 18.13 13.61
N GLU A 2 41.37 17.23 14.26
CA GLU A 2 40.90 15.86 14.52
C GLU A 2 39.86 15.74 15.66
N LEU A 3 38.97 14.76 15.51
CA LEU A 3 38.10 14.23 16.56
C LEU A 3 38.56 12.81 16.90
N SER A 4 39.08 12.62 18.11
CA SER A 4 39.31 11.29 18.70
C SER A 4 39.33 11.35 20.22
N ALA A 5 39.07 10.20 20.86
CA ALA A 5 38.81 10.01 22.29
C ALA A 5 37.45 10.60 22.77
N ILE A 6 36.76 10.03 23.78
CA ILE A 6 37.14 8.96 24.72
C ILE A 6 36.04 7.87 24.77
N VAL A 7 36.46 6.59 24.85
CA VAL A 7 35.66 5.47 25.40
C VAL A 7 36.52 4.75 26.44
N PRO A 8 36.05 4.45 27.68
CA PRO A 8 36.89 3.85 28.72
C PRO A 8 36.75 2.32 28.85
N ASN A 9 37.90 1.63 28.73
CA ASN A 9 38.33 0.38 29.38
C ASN A 9 37.33 -0.77 29.65
N THR A 10 37.64 -1.92 29.05
CA THR A 10 37.44 -3.25 29.64
C THR A 10 38.79 -3.97 29.75
N ASP A 11 39.23 -4.29 30.98
CA ASP A 11 40.54 -4.91 31.21
C ASP A 11 40.51 -5.88 32.41
N VAL A 12 40.06 -7.12 32.17
CA VAL A 12 40.05 -8.21 33.15
C VAL A 12 40.35 -9.56 32.45
N PHE A 13 41.08 -10.44 33.12
CA PHE A 13 41.39 -11.82 32.72
C PHE A 13 42.35 -12.03 31.53
N ARG A 14 43.61 -11.61 31.73
CA ARG A 14 44.77 -12.42 31.30
C ARG A 14 45.20 -13.34 32.44
N ASP A 15 44.74 -14.59 32.42
CA ASP A 15 45.54 -15.71 32.94
C ASP A 15 45.14 -17.01 32.22
N ARG A 16 46.11 -17.63 31.54
CA ARG A 16 45.99 -18.93 30.86
C ARG A 16 47.29 -19.69 31.14
N ASP A 17 47.27 -20.59 32.12
CA ASP A 17 48.08 -21.82 32.14
C ASP A 17 47.79 -22.68 33.39
N ARG A 18 46.62 -23.36 33.39
CA ARG A 18 46.37 -24.55 34.22
C ARG A 18 45.57 -25.59 33.44
N PRO A 19 46.03 -26.84 33.32
CA PRO A 19 45.27 -27.90 32.65
C PRO A 19 44.06 -28.33 33.51
N PRO A 20 42.91 -28.68 32.90
CA PRO A 20 41.77 -29.23 33.64
C PRO A 20 42.10 -30.56 34.31
N THR A 21 41.52 -30.82 35.49
CA THR A 21 41.62 -32.11 36.17
C THR A 21 40.80 -33.18 35.46
N ASP A 22 41.27 -34.43 35.47
CA ASP A 22 40.69 -35.50 34.63
C ASP A 22 39.20 -35.77 34.89
N SER A 23 38.69 -35.55 36.10
CA SER A 23 37.25 -35.64 36.40
C SER A 23 36.41 -34.68 35.56
N MET A 24 36.92 -33.49 35.23
CA MET A 24 36.24 -32.53 34.35
C MET A 24 36.36 -32.95 32.88
N ARG A 25 37.49 -33.54 32.48
CA ARG A 25 37.68 -34.16 31.16
C ARG A 25 36.66 -35.29 30.95
N THR A 26 36.56 -36.25 31.87
CA THR A 26 35.64 -37.39 31.74
C THR A 26 34.17 -36.96 31.67
N HIS A 27 33.73 -35.98 32.48
CA HIS A 27 32.36 -35.46 32.36
C HIS A 27 32.10 -34.73 31.03
N LEU A 28 33.08 -34.01 30.48
CA LEU A 28 32.98 -33.40 29.15
C LEU A 28 33.00 -34.46 28.04
N GLU A 29 33.77 -35.54 28.18
CA GLU A 29 33.80 -36.67 27.26
C GLU A 29 32.47 -37.42 27.25
N THR A 30 31.94 -37.85 28.40
CA THR A 30 30.60 -38.48 28.48
C THR A 30 29.48 -37.54 28.03
N GLY A 31 29.61 -36.24 28.29
CA GLY A 31 28.69 -35.22 27.76
C GLY A 31 28.74 -35.11 26.24
N ALA A 32 29.94 -35.04 25.66
CA ALA A 32 30.17 -34.99 24.23
C ALA A 32 29.76 -36.29 23.51
N GLU A 33 29.96 -37.46 24.14
CA GLU A 33 29.43 -38.74 23.67
C GLU A 33 27.90 -38.73 23.65
N THR A 34 27.26 -38.27 24.74
CA THR A 34 25.79 -38.21 24.83
C THR A 34 25.20 -37.25 23.78
N VAL A 35 25.78 -36.06 23.62
CA VAL A 35 25.38 -35.08 22.59
C VAL A 35 25.71 -35.59 21.18
N GLY A 36 26.84 -36.28 21.00
CA GLY A 36 27.25 -36.88 19.73
C GLY A 36 26.37 -38.05 19.32
N ASP A 37 25.87 -38.84 20.27
CA ASP A 37 24.95 -39.95 20.03
C ASP A 37 23.52 -39.45 19.75
N LEU A 38 23.08 -38.40 20.45
CA LEU A 38 21.84 -37.68 20.12
C LEU A 38 21.93 -37.02 18.74
N SER A 39 23.03 -36.34 18.42
CA SER A 39 23.28 -35.75 17.10
C SER A 39 23.31 -36.82 16.00
N ARG A 40 23.95 -37.98 16.25
CA ARG A 40 23.89 -39.11 15.31
C ARG A 40 22.46 -39.62 15.14
N ARG A 41 21.70 -39.88 16.21
CA ARG A 41 20.30 -40.34 16.10
C ARG A 41 19.42 -39.36 15.33
N VAL A 42 19.48 -38.06 15.65
CA VAL A 42 18.75 -37.01 14.93
C VAL A 42 19.17 -36.95 13.46
N ARG A 43 20.48 -36.99 13.17
CA ARG A 43 21.01 -36.94 11.79
C ARG A 43 20.65 -38.19 10.99
N THR A 44 20.62 -39.37 11.62
CA THR A 44 20.14 -40.62 10.99
C THR A 44 18.65 -40.53 10.71
N THR A 45 17.79 -40.21 11.68
CA THR A 45 16.34 -40.12 11.44
C THR A 45 15.98 -39.02 10.43
N ALA A 46 16.70 -37.90 10.44
CA ALA A 46 16.58 -36.87 9.41
C ALA A 46 17.03 -37.39 8.04
N SER A 47 18.17 -38.07 7.94
CA SER A 47 18.65 -38.61 6.64
C SER A 47 17.77 -39.74 6.11
N THR A 48 17.14 -40.55 6.98
CA THR A 48 16.12 -41.53 6.58
C THR A 48 14.89 -40.83 5.98
N ARG A 49 14.31 -39.84 6.69
CA ARG A 49 13.14 -39.10 6.18
C ARG A 49 13.45 -38.28 4.93
N VAL A 50 14.65 -37.71 4.83
CA VAL A 50 15.10 -36.99 3.62
C VAL A 50 15.31 -37.98 2.48
N ARG A 51 15.87 -39.18 2.70
CA ARG A 51 15.91 -40.25 1.69
C ARG A 51 14.50 -40.67 1.25
N GLU A 52 13.60 -40.97 2.18
CA GLU A 52 12.22 -41.36 1.86
C GLU A 52 11.49 -40.27 1.06
N THR A 53 11.66 -38.99 1.43
CA THR A 53 11.02 -37.86 0.74
C THR A 53 11.64 -37.59 -0.63
N ALA A 54 12.97 -37.63 -0.74
CA ALA A 54 13.68 -37.42 -2.01
C ALA A 54 13.46 -38.59 -2.98
N GLN A 55 13.49 -39.83 -2.49
CA GLN A 55 13.27 -41.03 -3.31
C GLN A 55 11.81 -41.11 -3.79
N LYS A 56 10.84 -40.58 -3.03
CA LYS A 56 9.46 -40.44 -3.52
C LYS A 56 9.34 -39.33 -4.57
N ARG A 57 9.83 -38.11 -4.28
CA ARG A 57 9.76 -36.97 -5.22
C ARG A 57 10.59 -37.16 -6.49
N ALA A 58 11.63 -38.01 -6.48
CA ALA A 58 12.39 -38.38 -7.67
C ALA A 58 11.55 -39.20 -8.66
N THR A 59 10.81 -40.21 -8.19
CA THR A 59 9.88 -40.99 -9.03
C THR A 59 8.81 -40.10 -9.62
N ASP A 60 8.14 -39.31 -8.77
CA ASP A 60 7.08 -38.36 -9.17
C ASP A 60 7.61 -37.26 -10.13
N ALA A 61 8.93 -37.03 -10.22
CA ALA A 61 9.54 -36.08 -11.15
C ALA A 61 9.91 -36.72 -12.50
N VAL A 62 10.35 -37.98 -12.51
CA VAL A 62 10.68 -38.70 -13.74
C VAL A 62 9.43 -38.98 -14.57
N GLU A 63 8.31 -39.41 -13.96
CA GLU A 63 7.05 -39.63 -14.69
C GLU A 63 6.56 -38.33 -15.37
N ARG A 64 6.56 -37.20 -14.64
CA ARG A 64 6.16 -35.90 -15.21
C ARG A 64 7.06 -35.42 -16.35
N VAL A 65 8.36 -35.70 -16.30
CA VAL A 65 9.28 -35.37 -17.41
C VAL A 65 9.01 -36.27 -18.63
N VAL A 66 8.63 -37.54 -18.43
CA VAL A 66 8.27 -38.45 -19.53
C VAL A 66 6.95 -38.03 -20.19
N ASP A 67 5.90 -37.72 -19.41
CA ASP A 67 4.61 -37.26 -19.94
C ASP A 67 4.74 -35.93 -20.71
N ASP A 68 5.48 -34.96 -20.16
CA ASP A 68 5.70 -33.65 -20.79
C ASP A 68 6.54 -33.78 -22.08
N LEU A 69 7.52 -34.69 -22.13
CA LEU A 69 8.25 -35.01 -23.36
C LEU A 69 7.38 -35.72 -24.41
N LEU A 70 6.46 -36.60 -23.99
CA LEU A 70 5.49 -37.24 -24.89
C LEU A 70 4.51 -36.23 -25.47
N GLU A 71 3.90 -35.37 -24.65
CA GLU A 71 2.95 -34.37 -25.15
C GLU A 71 3.62 -33.34 -26.07
N ARG A 72 4.84 -32.88 -25.73
CA ARG A 72 5.64 -32.01 -26.61
C ARG A 72 5.96 -32.66 -27.96
N SER A 73 6.26 -33.96 -27.97
CA SER A 73 6.56 -34.70 -29.20
C SER A 73 5.33 -34.85 -30.10
N ILE A 74 4.17 -35.17 -29.50
CA ILE A 74 2.89 -35.27 -30.22
C ILE A 74 2.48 -33.90 -30.82
N ARG A 75 2.63 -32.81 -30.06
CA ARG A 75 2.35 -31.45 -30.55
C ARG A 75 3.33 -31.00 -31.64
N ARG A 76 4.61 -31.34 -31.55
CA ARG A 76 5.63 -30.99 -32.55
C ARG A 76 5.35 -31.68 -33.89
N ASN A 77 5.16 -33.00 -33.89
CA ASN A 77 4.87 -33.76 -35.12
C ASN A 77 3.55 -33.30 -35.78
N HIS A 78 2.53 -32.93 -35.00
CA HIS A 78 1.28 -32.37 -35.55
C HIS A 78 1.47 -30.99 -36.18
N LYS A 79 2.48 -30.21 -35.77
CA LYS A 79 2.78 -28.91 -36.41
C LYS A 79 3.61 -29.09 -37.67
N GLU A 80 4.65 -29.92 -37.62
CA GLU A 80 5.53 -30.19 -38.76
C GLU A 80 4.74 -30.78 -39.95
N LEU A 81 3.79 -31.69 -39.69
CA LEU A 81 2.86 -32.22 -40.71
C LEU A 81 1.90 -31.19 -41.34
N LEU A 82 1.74 -30.00 -40.75
CA LEU A 82 0.98 -28.89 -41.34
C LEU A 82 1.89 -27.96 -42.12
N ASP A 83 3.05 -27.61 -41.57
CA ASP A 83 4.00 -26.68 -42.19
C ASP A 83 4.66 -27.28 -43.46
N GLU A 84 4.97 -28.59 -43.50
CA GLU A 84 5.49 -29.25 -44.73
C GLU A 84 4.52 -29.13 -45.92
N SER A 85 3.20 -29.23 -45.67
CA SER A 85 2.17 -29.06 -46.71
C SER A 85 2.12 -27.66 -47.33
N SER A 86 2.80 -26.68 -46.72
CA SER A 86 2.89 -25.30 -47.19
C SER A 86 4.19 -24.98 -47.94
N LEU A 87 5.27 -25.73 -47.70
CA LEU A 87 6.59 -25.44 -48.26
C LEU A 87 6.75 -25.93 -49.71
N ASP A 88 6.11 -27.04 -50.07
CA ASP A 88 6.04 -27.54 -51.46
C ASP A 88 5.32 -26.57 -52.43
N ALA A 89 4.63 -25.54 -51.91
CA ALA A 89 4.00 -24.48 -52.70
C ALA A 89 4.93 -23.28 -52.99
N ALA A 90 6.12 -23.20 -52.37
CA ALA A 90 7.01 -22.05 -52.39
C ALA A 90 8.35 -22.34 -53.09
N GLY A 91 8.28 -22.77 -54.35
CA GLY A 91 9.47 -23.16 -55.13
C GLY A 91 10.36 -21.99 -55.61
N ASP A 92 11.61 -22.37 -55.93
CA ASP A 92 12.66 -21.59 -56.64
C ASP A 92 13.26 -20.36 -55.92
N LEU A 93 14.38 -20.58 -55.22
CA LEU A 93 15.50 -19.63 -55.20
C LEU A 93 16.86 -20.32 -55.08
N GLY A 94 17.73 -20.07 -56.06
CA GLY A 94 19.18 -19.87 -55.86
C GLY A 94 20.05 -21.06 -55.47
N SER A 95 20.58 -21.78 -56.47
CA SER A 95 21.77 -22.61 -56.29
C SER A 95 23.05 -21.78 -56.42
N ASP A 96 23.84 -21.65 -55.35
CA ASP A 96 25.19 -21.07 -55.44
C ASP A 96 26.17 -21.60 -54.37
N GLY A 97 27.43 -21.76 -54.77
CA GLY A 97 28.64 -21.81 -53.95
C GLY A 97 28.85 -22.88 -52.84
N ALA A 98 27.92 -23.03 -51.90
CA ALA A 98 28.22 -23.53 -50.55
C ALA A 98 28.64 -25.01 -50.48
N ASP A 99 29.67 -25.32 -49.68
CA ASP A 99 30.12 -26.69 -49.43
C ASP A 99 28.97 -27.52 -48.82
N PRO A 100 28.80 -28.81 -49.18
CA PRO A 100 27.90 -29.71 -48.47
C PRO A 100 28.12 -29.71 -46.95
N LEU A 101 29.36 -29.48 -46.49
CA LEU A 101 29.75 -29.41 -45.10
C LEU A 101 29.29 -28.12 -44.40
N ASP A 102 29.36 -26.97 -45.07
CA ASP A 102 28.82 -25.70 -44.55
C ASP A 102 27.31 -25.82 -44.34
N ARG A 103 26.61 -26.39 -45.33
CA ARG A 103 25.15 -26.64 -45.22
C ARG A 103 24.81 -27.77 -44.24
N ALA A 104 25.76 -28.61 -43.83
CA ALA A 104 25.58 -29.52 -42.70
C ALA A 104 25.77 -28.78 -41.38
N LEU A 105 26.73 -27.86 -41.28
CA LEU A 105 26.98 -27.02 -40.12
C LEU A 105 25.81 -26.06 -39.84
N GLU A 106 25.33 -25.31 -40.84
CA GLU A 106 24.17 -24.41 -40.66
C GLU A 106 22.94 -25.17 -40.13
N ARG A 107 22.63 -26.33 -40.71
CA ARG A 107 21.51 -27.17 -40.25
C ARG A 107 21.74 -27.77 -38.86
N PHE A 108 22.98 -28.09 -38.50
CA PHE A 108 23.34 -28.53 -37.14
C PHE A 108 23.15 -27.38 -36.13
N LEU A 109 23.76 -26.22 -36.39
CA LEU A 109 23.67 -25.04 -35.53
C LEU A 109 22.21 -24.59 -35.35
N TRP A 110 21.44 -24.49 -36.45
CA TRP A 110 20.01 -24.16 -36.40
C TRP A 110 19.20 -25.18 -35.60
N ARG A 111 19.40 -26.48 -35.82
CA ARG A 111 18.67 -27.56 -35.11
C ARG A 111 18.90 -27.56 -33.59
N TYR A 112 20.03 -27.03 -33.13
CA TYR A 112 20.38 -26.91 -31.71
C TYR A 112 20.34 -25.47 -31.17
N GLY A 113 19.87 -24.49 -31.95
CA GLY A 113 19.73 -23.09 -31.52
C GLY A 113 21.05 -22.35 -31.26
N LEU A 114 22.12 -22.73 -31.96
CA LEU A 114 23.47 -22.20 -31.79
C LEU A 114 23.77 -21.07 -32.79
N ASP A 115 24.43 -20.01 -32.31
CA ASP A 115 24.85 -18.84 -33.08
C ASP A 115 26.32 -18.98 -33.48
N GLU A 116 26.62 -19.11 -34.79
CA GLU A 116 27.99 -19.27 -35.30
C GLU A 116 28.89 -18.10 -34.88
N THR A 117 28.36 -16.88 -34.74
CA THR A 117 29.14 -15.68 -34.39
C THR A 117 29.62 -15.65 -32.93
N ARG A 118 29.13 -16.58 -32.09
CA ARG A 118 29.49 -16.71 -30.67
C ARG A 118 30.37 -17.93 -30.37
N LEU A 119 30.62 -18.77 -31.36
CA LEU A 119 31.52 -19.93 -31.26
C LEU A 119 32.90 -19.55 -31.78
N ASP A 120 33.96 -20.08 -31.17
CA ASP A 120 35.33 -19.82 -31.63
C ASP A 120 35.70 -20.70 -32.83
N ASP A 121 36.65 -20.23 -33.64
CA ASP A 121 37.09 -20.89 -34.87
C ASP A 121 37.49 -22.37 -34.67
N ARG A 122 38.05 -22.76 -33.51
CA ARG A 122 38.41 -24.16 -33.26
C ARG A 122 37.21 -25.03 -32.96
N THR A 123 36.22 -24.48 -32.25
CA THR A 123 34.95 -25.19 -31.98
C THR A 123 34.18 -25.41 -33.28
N LEU A 124 34.12 -24.40 -34.16
CA LEU A 124 33.50 -24.53 -35.48
C LEU A 124 34.24 -25.53 -36.37
N GLU A 125 35.57 -25.47 -36.43
CA GLU A 125 36.38 -26.41 -37.22
C GLU A 125 36.28 -27.86 -36.67
N ALA A 126 36.14 -28.04 -35.35
CA ALA A 126 35.91 -29.36 -34.76
C ALA A 126 34.53 -29.94 -35.11
N ILE A 127 33.48 -29.11 -35.18
CA ILE A 127 32.15 -29.53 -35.64
C ILE A 127 32.18 -29.86 -37.14
N ARG A 128 32.80 -29.01 -37.96
CA ARG A 128 33.05 -29.26 -39.40
C ARG A 128 33.78 -30.60 -39.60
N HIS A 129 34.87 -30.85 -38.88
CA HIS A 129 35.63 -32.10 -38.97
C HIS A 129 34.83 -33.34 -38.50
N ARG A 130 33.94 -33.23 -37.50
CA ARG A 130 33.05 -34.33 -37.10
C ARG A 130 31.99 -34.62 -38.16
N LEU A 131 31.34 -33.59 -38.71
CA LEU A 131 30.35 -33.74 -39.78
C LEU A 131 30.97 -34.36 -41.06
N ALA A 132 32.24 -34.03 -41.35
CA ALA A 132 32.98 -34.58 -42.49
C ALA A 132 33.40 -36.05 -42.31
N ALA A 133 33.41 -36.58 -41.09
CA ALA A 133 33.80 -37.96 -40.78
C ALA A 133 32.64 -38.97 -40.90
N THR A 134 31.40 -38.50 -41.07
CA THR A 134 30.21 -39.32 -41.32
C THR A 134 29.89 -39.34 -42.82
N GLU A 135 30.25 -40.40 -43.52
CA GLU A 135 29.72 -40.68 -44.86
C GLU A 135 28.21 -40.97 -44.76
N PHE A 136 27.42 -40.29 -45.60
CA PHE A 136 25.96 -40.47 -45.67
C PHE A 136 25.61 -41.74 -46.46
N ASP A 137 24.99 -42.71 -45.80
CA ASP A 137 24.17 -43.74 -46.47
C ASP A 137 23.05 -44.23 -45.53
N MET A 138 21.80 -43.86 -45.84
CA MET A 138 20.54 -44.36 -45.28
C MET A 138 19.41 -43.53 -45.93
N ASP A 139 18.70 -44.12 -46.88
CA ASP A 139 17.58 -43.47 -47.58
C ASP A 139 16.33 -43.44 -46.66
N GLY A 140 15.67 -42.28 -46.57
CA GLY A 140 14.58 -42.05 -45.61
C GLY A 140 13.23 -42.62 -46.06
N ASP A 141 12.99 -42.63 -47.37
CA ASP A 141 11.68 -42.93 -47.94
C ASP A 141 11.30 -44.41 -47.77
N ASP A 142 12.29 -45.30 -47.80
CA ASP A 142 12.14 -46.77 -47.67
C ASP A 142 11.65 -47.20 -46.26
N VAL A 143 11.88 -46.36 -45.24
CA VAL A 143 11.31 -46.53 -43.89
C VAL A 143 9.87 -45.99 -43.84
N LEU A 144 9.60 -44.89 -44.55
CA LEU A 144 8.32 -44.20 -44.52
C LEU A 144 7.21 -44.99 -45.23
N GLU A 145 7.47 -45.54 -46.43
CA GLU A 145 6.53 -46.46 -47.12
C GLU A 145 6.15 -47.64 -46.20
N ARG A 146 7.14 -48.18 -45.49
CA ARG A 146 7.00 -49.39 -44.67
C ARG A 146 6.10 -49.16 -43.46
N ILE A 147 6.20 -47.99 -42.82
CA ILE A 147 5.32 -47.58 -41.72
C ILE A 147 3.89 -47.29 -42.23
N LEU A 148 3.76 -46.59 -43.36
CA LEU A 148 2.45 -46.29 -43.95
C LEU A 148 1.69 -47.57 -44.36
N SER A 149 2.40 -48.58 -44.88
CA SER A 149 1.80 -49.86 -45.27
C SER A 149 1.11 -50.62 -44.13
N MET A 150 1.48 -50.37 -42.86
CA MET A 150 0.88 -51.02 -41.69
C MET A 150 -0.38 -50.33 -41.17
N ARG A 151 -0.71 -49.12 -41.66
CA ARG A 151 -1.83 -48.31 -41.18
C ARG A 151 -3.17 -48.60 -41.88
N ASP A 152 -3.14 -49.04 -43.13
CA ASP A 152 -4.35 -49.27 -43.95
C ASP A 152 -5.05 -50.62 -43.69
N SER A 153 -4.38 -51.58 -43.04
CA SER A 153 -4.99 -52.86 -42.62
C SER A 153 -5.75 -52.73 -41.29
N GLY A 154 -6.79 -51.91 -41.25
CA GLY A 154 -7.47 -51.49 -40.02
C GLY A 154 -8.58 -52.42 -39.47
N LEU A 155 -9.33 -51.84 -38.52
CA LEU A 155 -10.54 -52.33 -37.81
C LEU A 155 -10.38 -52.99 -36.41
N ASN A 156 -10.62 -52.13 -35.41
CA ASN A 156 -11.72 -52.25 -34.42
C ASN A 156 -11.55 -52.89 -33.02
N THR A 157 -12.41 -52.31 -32.16
CA THR A 157 -13.15 -52.85 -31.00
C THR A 157 -12.57 -52.75 -29.59
N GLU A 158 -13.48 -52.27 -28.72
CA GLU A 158 -13.37 -52.15 -27.27
C GLU A 158 -13.33 -53.53 -26.60
N ARG A 159 -12.59 -53.66 -25.49
CA ARG A 159 -13.15 -54.09 -24.19
C ARG A 159 -12.16 -53.92 -23.05
N ALA A 160 -12.66 -53.97 -21.82
CA ALA A 160 -11.93 -53.68 -20.60
C ALA A 160 -11.74 -54.92 -19.70
N SER A 161 -10.85 -54.72 -18.72
CA SER A 161 -10.73 -55.41 -17.42
C SER A 161 -10.37 -56.90 -17.37
N ASP A 162 -9.22 -57.12 -16.73
CA ASP A 162 -8.98 -58.12 -15.67
C ASP A 162 -8.84 -59.60 -16.07
N THR A 163 -7.66 -59.95 -16.58
CA THR A 163 -6.74 -60.86 -15.87
C THR A 163 -5.32 -60.65 -16.41
N GLY A 164 -4.28 -61.05 -15.66
CA GLY A 164 -2.90 -60.57 -15.88
C GLY A 164 -2.15 -61.16 -17.09
N SER A 165 -0.99 -60.55 -17.39
CA SER A 165 -0.05 -60.81 -18.52
C SER A 165 -0.63 -60.53 -19.92
N ASP A 166 -0.03 -59.70 -20.80
CA ASP A 166 1.24 -58.95 -20.74
C ASP A 166 1.10 -57.54 -21.34
N ASP A 167 1.82 -56.56 -20.79
CA ASP A 167 2.03 -55.24 -21.40
C ASP A 167 3.47 -55.14 -21.95
N PRO A 168 3.66 -55.05 -23.29
CA PRO A 168 4.99 -54.90 -23.89
C PRO A 168 5.75 -53.64 -23.47
N PHE A 169 5.06 -52.61 -22.97
CA PHE A 169 5.70 -51.36 -22.52
C PHE A 169 6.27 -51.48 -21.11
N ALA A 170 5.52 -52.08 -20.17
CA ALA A 170 5.98 -52.31 -18.80
C ALA A 170 7.22 -53.22 -18.68
N ASP A 171 7.35 -54.26 -19.52
CA ASP A 171 8.50 -55.16 -19.46
C ASP A 171 9.79 -54.49 -19.97
N ALA A 172 9.69 -53.68 -21.03
CA ALA A 172 10.80 -52.86 -21.53
C ALA A 172 11.34 -51.89 -20.45
N CYS A 173 10.45 -51.23 -19.70
CA CYS A 173 10.81 -50.38 -18.57
C CYS A 173 11.48 -51.15 -17.42
N THR A 174 11.10 -52.41 -17.20
CA THR A 174 11.63 -53.25 -16.12
C THR A 174 13.07 -53.69 -16.40
N GLN A 175 13.39 -54.03 -17.65
CA GLN A 175 14.76 -54.38 -18.06
C GLN A 175 15.72 -53.18 -17.97
N LEU A 176 15.24 -51.98 -18.30
CA LEU A 176 16.01 -50.73 -18.16
C LEU A 176 16.40 -50.44 -16.69
N GLN A 177 15.49 -50.68 -15.73
CA GLN A 177 15.79 -50.53 -14.30
C GLN A 177 16.82 -51.53 -13.77
N ALA A 178 16.89 -52.75 -14.33
CA ALA A 178 17.87 -53.74 -13.92
C ALA A 178 19.30 -53.33 -14.33
N HIS A 179 19.45 -52.78 -15.54
CA HIS A 179 20.75 -52.37 -16.08
C HIS A 179 21.39 -51.22 -15.28
N LEU A 180 20.59 -50.23 -14.88
CA LEU A 180 21.03 -49.04 -14.14
C LEU A 180 21.51 -49.31 -12.68
N ARG A 181 21.47 -50.56 -12.20
CA ARG A 181 21.96 -50.93 -10.86
C ARG A 181 23.34 -51.60 -10.85
N GLY A 182 23.96 -51.83 -12.01
CA GLY A 182 25.21 -52.60 -12.12
C GLY A 182 26.50 -51.87 -11.72
N THR A 183 26.51 -50.53 -11.70
CA THR A 183 27.73 -49.69 -11.63
C THR A 183 28.05 -49.14 -10.23
N ALA A 184 27.59 -49.82 -9.16
CA ALA A 184 27.72 -49.35 -7.78
C ALA A 184 28.89 -50.01 -7.01
N ASP A 185 30.11 -49.47 -7.13
CA ASP A 185 31.23 -49.80 -6.23
C ASP A 185 32.18 -48.59 -5.97
N ARG A 186 31.60 -47.41 -5.76
CA ARG A 186 32.27 -46.21 -5.19
C ARG A 186 31.39 -45.59 -4.11
N SER A 187 31.98 -44.88 -3.14
CA SER A 187 31.19 -44.11 -2.17
C SER A 187 30.53 -42.91 -2.86
N ILE A 188 29.31 -42.57 -2.44
CA ILE A 188 28.65 -41.32 -2.86
C ILE A 188 29.45 -40.09 -2.39
N ASP A 189 30.17 -40.21 -1.27
CA ASP A 189 31.01 -39.12 -0.75
C ASP A 189 32.25 -38.90 -1.65
N ASP A 190 32.90 -39.97 -2.12
CA ASP A 190 34.03 -39.88 -3.08
C ASP A 190 33.59 -39.23 -4.40
N VAL A 191 32.37 -39.53 -4.86
CA VAL A 191 31.79 -38.96 -6.09
C VAL A 191 31.46 -37.47 -5.90
N LEU A 192 31.04 -37.06 -4.70
CA LEU A 192 30.77 -35.65 -4.40
C LEU A 192 32.05 -34.82 -4.26
N GLU A 193 33.11 -35.36 -3.64
CA GLU A 193 34.39 -34.65 -3.50
C GLU A 193 35.09 -34.47 -4.87
N ASP A 194 35.10 -35.52 -5.71
CA ASP A 194 35.70 -35.48 -7.06
C ASP A 194 34.89 -34.64 -8.08
N VAL A 195 33.62 -34.34 -7.78
CA VAL A 195 32.74 -33.40 -8.52
C VAL A 195 32.91 -31.95 -8.06
N LEU A 196 33.28 -31.71 -6.79
CA LEU A 196 33.45 -30.36 -6.25
C LEU A 196 34.81 -29.73 -6.58
N GLU A 197 35.84 -30.52 -6.93
CA GLU A 197 37.18 -30.02 -7.31
C GLU A 197 37.46 -29.98 -8.83
N ARG A 198 36.54 -30.36 -9.73
CA ARG A 198 36.79 -30.41 -11.18
C ARG A 198 35.96 -29.44 -12.03
N ASP A 199 36.67 -28.70 -12.89
CA ASP A 199 36.08 -27.80 -13.89
C ASP A 199 35.07 -28.53 -14.79
N ALA A 200 33.88 -27.91 -14.93
CA ALA A 200 32.70 -28.49 -15.59
C ALA A 200 32.94 -28.92 -17.05
N ILE A 201 33.95 -28.36 -17.72
CA ILE A 201 34.30 -28.66 -19.11
C ILE A 201 34.84 -30.10 -19.27
N SER A 202 35.50 -30.66 -18.26
CA SER A 202 36.00 -32.05 -18.33
C SER A 202 34.88 -33.09 -18.22
N VAL A 203 33.85 -32.80 -17.40
CA VAL A 203 32.71 -33.70 -17.16
C VAL A 203 31.92 -33.93 -18.45
N ALA A 204 31.77 -32.90 -19.29
CA ALA A 204 31.11 -33.02 -20.59
C ALA A 204 31.82 -34.00 -21.55
N HIS A 205 33.15 -34.03 -21.55
CA HIS A 205 33.93 -34.92 -22.41
C HIS A 205 33.89 -36.39 -21.96
N ASP A 206 33.90 -36.66 -20.66
CA ASP A 206 33.83 -38.04 -20.15
C ASP A 206 32.44 -38.68 -20.38
N VAL A 207 31.36 -37.89 -20.32
CA VAL A 207 30.00 -38.35 -20.66
C VAL A 207 29.87 -38.69 -22.16
N GLU A 208 30.48 -37.90 -23.04
CA GLU A 208 30.48 -38.17 -24.48
C GLU A 208 31.21 -39.48 -24.83
N ARG A 209 32.32 -39.79 -24.13
CA ARG A 209 33.07 -41.04 -24.35
C ARG A 209 32.25 -42.29 -24.00
N VAL A 210 31.57 -42.29 -22.85
CA VAL A 210 30.78 -43.46 -22.38
C VAL A 210 29.63 -43.82 -23.34
N LEU A 211 29.01 -42.80 -23.96
CA LEU A 211 27.93 -43.01 -24.95
C LEU A 211 28.44 -43.57 -26.29
N MET A 212 29.69 -43.31 -26.65
CA MET A 212 30.28 -43.71 -27.94
C MET A 212 30.99 -45.07 -27.92
N GLU A 213 31.72 -45.40 -26.85
CA GLU A 213 32.66 -46.53 -26.88
C GLU A 213 32.11 -47.86 -26.32
N ASP A 214 31.36 -47.85 -25.21
CA ASP A 214 31.02 -49.09 -24.48
C ASP A 214 29.74 -49.79 -24.96
N ILE A 215 28.70 -49.04 -25.35
CA ILE A 215 27.37 -49.57 -25.67
C ILE A 215 27.36 -50.61 -26.81
N PRO A 216 28.12 -50.46 -27.92
CA PRO A 216 28.14 -51.44 -29.00
C PRO A 216 28.57 -52.86 -28.58
N SER A 217 29.33 -52.99 -27.47
CA SER A 217 29.82 -54.28 -26.98
C SER A 217 28.74 -55.17 -26.36
N ILE A 218 27.64 -54.58 -25.88
CA ILE A 218 26.56 -55.30 -25.18
C ILE A 218 25.56 -55.89 -26.18
N ALA A 219 25.34 -55.21 -27.31
CA ALA A 219 24.44 -55.68 -28.37
C ALA A 219 24.84 -57.06 -28.93
N THR A 220 26.16 -57.32 -29.04
CA THR A 220 26.68 -58.59 -29.59
C THR A 220 26.52 -59.79 -28.65
N ALA A 221 26.10 -59.59 -27.39
CA ALA A 221 25.94 -60.67 -26.42
C ALA A 221 24.52 -61.29 -26.42
N LEU A 222 23.49 -60.53 -26.82
CA LEU A 222 22.08 -60.93 -26.64
C LEU A 222 21.46 -61.70 -27.82
N GLU A 223 22.07 -61.67 -29.01
CA GLU A 223 21.63 -62.48 -30.16
C GLU A 223 21.81 -64.01 -29.97
N SER A 224 22.41 -64.45 -28.86
CA SER A 224 22.85 -65.84 -28.64
C SER A 224 21.83 -66.77 -27.99
N GLU A 225 20.85 -66.27 -27.19
CA GLU A 225 20.09 -67.15 -26.27
C GLU A 225 18.58 -67.35 -26.56
N LEU A 226 17.84 -66.39 -27.11
CA LEU A 226 16.36 -66.42 -27.10
C LEU A 226 15.70 -67.18 -28.28
N GLY A 227 16.31 -68.29 -28.69
CA GLY A 227 15.85 -69.15 -29.79
C GLY A 227 15.03 -70.39 -29.39
N ALA A 228 14.15 -70.36 -28.37
CA ALA A 228 13.39 -71.56 -27.99
C ALA A 228 12.05 -71.38 -27.20
N THR A 229 10.91 -71.64 -27.88
CA THR A 229 9.68 -72.34 -27.37
C THR A 229 8.79 -71.75 -26.23
N ALA A 230 7.50 -72.09 -26.03
CA ALA A 230 6.38 -72.50 -26.93
C ALA A 230 5.02 -72.66 -26.17
N ASN A 231 3.89 -72.38 -26.85
CA ASN A 231 2.51 -72.95 -26.69
C ASN A 231 1.62 -72.70 -25.42
N GLY A 232 0.39 -72.15 -25.63
CA GLY A 232 -0.84 -73.00 -25.56
C GLY A 232 -2.14 -72.59 -24.81
N ASN A 233 -3.14 -72.03 -25.54
CA ASN A 233 -4.61 -72.28 -25.49
C ASN A 233 -5.56 -71.78 -24.33
N GLY A 234 -6.81 -71.36 -24.69
CA GLY A 234 -7.96 -70.95 -23.82
C GLY A 234 -9.09 -72.02 -23.68
N PRO A 235 -10.44 -71.76 -23.76
CA PRO A 235 -11.21 -70.47 -23.89
C PRO A 235 -12.70 -70.36 -23.30
N THR A 236 -13.24 -69.13 -23.04
CA THR A 236 -14.68 -68.65 -23.22
C THR A 236 -15.91 -69.21 -22.39
N PRO A 237 -17.19 -68.71 -22.46
CA PRO A 237 -17.78 -67.34 -22.18
C PRO A 237 -19.22 -67.28 -21.50
N ALA A 238 -19.82 -66.08 -21.20
CA ALA A 238 -21.24 -65.62 -21.44
C ALA A 238 -22.05 -64.72 -20.39
N ASP A 239 -22.75 -63.68 -20.91
CA ASP A 239 -24.12 -63.07 -20.67
C ASP A 239 -24.73 -62.36 -19.39
N ALA A 240 -25.15 -61.07 -19.59
CA ALA A 240 -26.50 -60.43 -19.44
C ALA A 240 -27.15 -59.74 -18.16
N ALA A 241 -27.46 -58.42 -18.30
CA ALA A 241 -28.75 -57.67 -18.10
C ALA A 241 -29.35 -57.13 -16.73
N SER A 242 -30.08 -55.97 -16.81
CA SER A 242 -31.22 -55.45 -15.96
C SER A 242 -30.92 -54.74 -14.59
N THR A 243 -31.72 -53.84 -13.93
CA THR A 243 -32.97 -53.03 -14.22
C THR A 243 -33.18 -51.83 -13.21
N ASP A 244 -34.25 -51.01 -13.34
CA ASP A 244 -34.70 -49.81 -12.52
C ASP A 244 -36.27 -49.82 -12.37
N PRO A 245 -37.13 -48.83 -11.88
CA PRO A 245 -36.95 -47.43 -11.38
C PRO A 245 -37.88 -46.86 -10.23
N MET A 246 -37.73 -45.55 -9.88
CA MET A 246 -38.70 -44.60 -9.23
C MET A 246 -39.05 -44.78 -7.71
N ARG A 247 -39.58 -43.83 -6.88
CA ARG A 247 -40.21 -42.45 -6.94
C ARG A 247 -40.15 -41.76 -5.51
N ALA A 248 -40.69 -40.60 -5.05
CA ALA A 248 -41.62 -39.52 -5.49
C ALA A 248 -41.44 -38.14 -4.70
N THR A 249 -42.53 -37.43 -4.34
CA THR A 249 -42.69 -36.05 -3.73
C THR A 249 -43.87 -36.04 -2.71
N PRO A 250 -44.40 -34.94 -2.03
CA PRO A 250 -44.33 -33.47 -2.23
C PRO A 250 -44.32 -32.53 -0.96
N THR A 251 -44.60 -31.22 -1.14
CA THR A 251 -44.71 -30.12 -0.12
C THR A 251 -46.17 -29.65 0.11
N PRO A 252 -46.53 -28.83 1.16
CA PRO A 252 -46.64 -27.35 0.98
C PRO A 252 -46.60 -26.38 2.23
N THR A 253 -46.26 -25.10 1.97
CA THR A 253 -46.76 -23.79 2.55
C THR A 253 -46.74 -23.38 4.06
N THR A 254 -46.04 -22.24 4.32
CA THR A 254 -46.39 -21.04 5.16
C THR A 254 -46.57 -21.10 6.69
N ALA A 255 -46.47 -20.00 7.48
CA ALA A 255 -45.60 -18.79 7.49
C ALA A 255 -45.95 -17.87 8.71
N GLY A 256 -44.95 -17.27 9.39
CA GLY A 256 -45.19 -16.13 10.31
C GLY A 256 -44.15 -15.95 11.44
N GLY A 257 -43.77 -14.70 11.76
CA GLY A 257 -42.95 -14.35 12.93
C GLY A 257 -41.69 -13.51 12.64
N ARG A 258 -41.65 -12.26 13.15
CA ARG A 258 -40.55 -11.29 12.93
C ARG A 258 -39.22 -11.71 13.58
N THR A 259 -38.14 -11.82 12.80
CA THR A 259 -36.74 -11.58 13.23
C THR A 259 -35.89 -11.11 12.04
N GLY A 260 -35.70 -9.80 11.88
CA GLY A 260 -34.90 -9.18 10.80
C GLY A 260 -33.78 -8.32 11.38
N GLY A 261 -32.55 -8.49 10.90
CA GLY A 261 -31.33 -7.92 11.49
C GLY A 261 -30.14 -8.87 11.30
N LEU A 262 -29.88 -9.73 12.29
CA LEU A 262 -28.81 -10.75 12.25
C LEU A 262 -28.87 -11.69 11.03
N ARG A 263 -30.07 -11.97 10.50
CA ARG A 263 -30.23 -12.84 9.31
C ARG A 263 -29.71 -12.21 8.02
N SER A 264 -29.57 -10.89 7.93
CA SER A 264 -29.14 -10.21 6.70
C SER A 264 -27.65 -10.45 6.40
N ALA A 265 -26.79 -10.35 7.41
CA ALA A 265 -25.36 -10.60 7.27
C ALA A 265 -25.07 -12.08 6.95
N ALA A 266 -25.72 -12.99 7.68
CA ALA A 266 -25.62 -14.43 7.40
C ALA A 266 -26.16 -14.79 5.99
N ALA A 267 -27.26 -14.16 5.55
CA ALA A 267 -27.79 -14.37 4.21
C ALA A 267 -26.86 -13.85 3.10
N MET A 268 -26.12 -12.75 3.31
CA MET A 268 -25.10 -12.31 2.34
C MET A 268 -23.88 -13.24 2.32
N GLY A 269 -23.41 -13.72 3.48
CA GLY A 269 -22.34 -14.73 3.53
C GLY A 269 -22.71 -16.06 2.87
N VAL A 270 -23.96 -16.51 3.05
CA VAL A 270 -24.52 -17.68 2.36
C VAL A 270 -24.75 -17.41 0.87
N ALA A 271 -25.22 -16.22 0.48
CA ALA A 271 -25.36 -15.87 -0.93
C ALA A 271 -24.01 -15.81 -1.66
N ALA A 272 -22.98 -15.25 -1.04
CA ALA A 272 -21.61 -15.20 -1.58
C ALA A 272 -20.92 -16.58 -1.65
N THR A 273 -21.42 -17.59 -0.92
CA THR A 273 -20.96 -18.98 -1.03
C THR A 273 -21.86 -19.86 -1.90
N MET A 274 -23.14 -19.51 -2.08
CA MET A 274 -24.04 -20.16 -3.05
C MET A 274 -23.85 -19.66 -4.49
N LEU A 275 -23.42 -18.40 -4.69
CA LEU A 275 -22.91 -17.86 -5.96
C LEU A 275 -21.52 -18.43 -6.35
N ARG A 276 -21.08 -19.49 -5.66
CA ARG A 276 -19.75 -20.10 -5.77
C ARG A 276 -19.81 -21.60 -6.07
N ALA A 277 -20.99 -22.09 -6.46
CA ALA A 277 -21.32 -23.51 -6.58
C ALA A 277 -21.92 -23.86 -7.95
N ASP A 278 -21.21 -23.55 -9.03
CA ASP A 278 -21.19 -24.44 -10.18
C ASP A 278 -20.24 -25.60 -9.83
N ASP A 279 -20.77 -26.83 -9.79
CA ASP A 279 -20.06 -28.10 -9.59
C ASP A 279 -19.09 -28.22 -8.38
N GLY A 280 -19.56 -27.83 -7.19
CA GLY A 280 -18.87 -28.13 -5.93
C GLY A 280 -19.73 -28.00 -4.67
N GLY A 281 -19.76 -29.04 -3.83
CA GLY A 281 -20.44 -29.01 -2.53
C GLY A 281 -19.62 -28.26 -1.46
N LEU A 282 -20.30 -27.59 -0.52
CA LEU A 282 -19.66 -26.88 0.60
C LEU A 282 -18.81 -27.81 1.47
N ASP A 283 -17.59 -27.36 1.81
CA ASP A 283 -16.71 -28.01 2.79
C ASP A 283 -17.40 -28.12 4.17
N PRO A 284 -17.52 -29.33 4.75
CA PRO A 284 -18.04 -29.54 6.11
C PRO A 284 -17.35 -28.70 7.20
N ALA A 285 -16.07 -28.36 7.05
CA ALA A 285 -15.34 -27.51 7.99
C ALA A 285 -15.87 -26.06 7.97
N VAL A 286 -16.13 -25.49 6.79
CA VAL A 286 -16.71 -24.15 6.63
C VAL A 286 -18.16 -24.13 7.15
N ALA A 287 -18.94 -25.17 6.84
CA ALA A 287 -20.29 -25.34 7.39
C ALA A 287 -20.29 -25.43 8.93
N SER A 288 -19.29 -26.11 9.52
CA SER A 288 -19.10 -26.20 10.97
C SER A 288 -18.75 -24.84 11.59
N ALA A 289 -17.82 -24.08 10.99
CA ALA A 289 -17.42 -22.76 11.47
C ALA A 289 -18.61 -21.76 11.49
N VAL A 290 -19.38 -21.69 10.39
CA VAL A 290 -20.58 -20.85 10.29
C VAL A 290 -21.67 -21.31 11.27
N SER A 291 -21.86 -22.62 11.44
CA SER A 291 -22.77 -23.20 12.42
C SER A 291 -22.41 -22.80 13.86
N ASN A 292 -21.12 -22.83 14.22
CA ASN A 292 -20.66 -22.44 15.56
C ASN A 292 -20.78 -20.95 15.82
N LEU A 293 -20.44 -20.10 14.84
CA LEU A 293 -20.70 -18.65 14.91
C LEU A 293 -22.19 -18.32 15.11
N SER A 294 -23.10 -19.12 14.54
CA SER A 294 -24.56 -18.94 14.70
C SER A 294 -25.12 -19.32 16.07
N ARG A 295 -24.31 -19.89 16.98
CA ARG A 295 -24.74 -20.48 18.26
C ARG A 295 -24.15 -19.81 19.52
N GLY A 296 -23.34 -18.76 19.36
CA GLY A 296 -22.72 -18.06 20.49
C GLY A 296 -23.75 -17.37 21.40
N GLY A 297 -23.68 -17.65 22.70
CA GLY A 297 -24.38 -16.87 23.73
C GLY A 297 -23.67 -15.52 24.02
N PRO A 298 -24.32 -14.59 24.75
CA PRO A 298 -23.86 -13.20 24.87
C PRO A 298 -22.45 -13.02 25.48
N ASP A 299 -22.01 -13.93 26.34
CA ASP A 299 -20.83 -13.73 27.22
C ASP A 299 -19.59 -14.57 26.83
N ALA A 300 -19.52 -15.13 25.62
CA ALA A 300 -18.49 -16.13 25.28
C ALA A 300 -17.90 -16.05 23.86
N VAL A 301 -17.31 -14.90 23.50
CA VAL A 301 -16.38 -14.78 22.36
C VAL A 301 -15.08 -14.13 22.85
N SER A 302 -14.08 -14.94 23.21
CA SER A 302 -12.71 -14.43 23.39
C SER A 302 -12.03 -14.33 22.03
N ILE A 303 -11.19 -13.31 21.86
CA ILE A 303 -10.54 -12.99 20.57
C ILE A 303 -9.52 -14.09 20.22
N ASP A 304 -8.82 -14.61 21.22
CA ASP A 304 -7.88 -15.74 21.13
C ASP A 304 -8.56 -16.94 20.46
N ARG A 305 -9.76 -17.33 20.92
CA ARG A 305 -10.53 -18.41 20.30
C ARG A 305 -10.99 -18.11 18.87
N LEU A 306 -11.11 -16.84 18.47
CA LEU A 306 -11.43 -16.50 17.09
C LEU A 306 -10.18 -16.70 16.20
N PHE A 307 -9.01 -16.27 16.67
CA PHE A 307 -7.72 -16.51 16.01
C PHE A 307 -7.38 -18.01 15.96
N ASP A 308 -7.46 -18.74 17.06
CA ASP A 308 -7.17 -20.18 17.17
C ASP A 308 -8.03 -21.03 16.22
N ASN A 309 -9.24 -20.59 15.85
CA ASN A 309 -10.12 -21.30 14.93
C ASN A 309 -9.96 -20.86 13.47
N LEU A 310 -9.56 -19.61 13.19
CA LEU A 310 -9.38 -19.10 11.83
C LEU A 310 -7.97 -19.34 11.28
N LEU A 311 -6.94 -19.20 12.12
CA LEU A 311 -5.53 -19.35 11.72
C LEU A 311 -5.22 -20.74 11.15
N PRO A 312 -5.69 -21.87 11.74
CA PRO A 312 -5.47 -23.19 11.14
C PRO A 312 -6.21 -23.38 9.81
N VAL A 313 -7.38 -22.75 9.62
CA VAL A 313 -8.15 -22.84 8.37
C VAL A 313 -7.42 -22.09 7.25
N LEU A 314 -6.95 -20.87 7.52
CA LEU A 314 -6.15 -20.07 6.59
C LEU A 314 -4.85 -20.79 6.18
N ILE A 315 -4.15 -21.37 7.16
CA ILE A 315 -2.93 -22.18 6.90
C ILE A 315 -3.26 -23.41 6.06
N ARG A 316 -4.34 -24.14 6.37
CA ARG A 316 -4.70 -25.37 5.65
C ARG A 316 -5.05 -25.12 4.19
N THR A 317 -5.76 -24.03 3.89
CA THR A 317 -6.04 -23.59 2.51
C THR A 317 -4.80 -23.17 1.71
N GLY A 318 -3.66 -22.93 2.37
CA GLY A 318 -2.41 -22.53 1.71
C GLY A 318 -1.36 -23.65 1.52
N VAL A 319 -1.52 -24.82 2.16
CA VAL A 319 -0.42 -25.80 2.31
C VAL A 319 -0.72 -27.19 1.72
N GLU A 320 -1.98 -27.65 1.68
CA GLU A 320 -2.30 -29.04 1.29
C GLU A 320 -2.60 -29.24 -0.22
N SER A 321 -1.73 -28.78 -1.13
CA SER A 321 -1.60 -29.40 -2.47
C SER A 321 -0.25 -29.14 -3.17
N ASP A 322 0.36 -30.19 -3.73
CA ASP A 322 1.58 -30.10 -4.59
C ASP A 322 1.28 -29.51 -6.00
N ARG A 323 0.08 -28.95 -6.23
CA ARG A 323 -0.31 -28.19 -7.44
C ARG A 323 -0.29 -26.66 -7.24
N GLY A 324 -0.06 -26.17 -6.03
CA GLY A 324 -0.26 -24.75 -5.68
C GLY A 324 0.54 -23.75 -6.51
N LEU A 325 1.79 -24.07 -6.88
CA LEU A 325 2.68 -23.15 -7.58
C LEU A 325 2.30 -22.90 -9.05
N GLU A 326 1.77 -23.91 -9.76
CA GLU A 326 1.26 -23.73 -11.12
C GLU A 326 -0.12 -23.06 -11.11
N VAL A 327 -0.98 -23.41 -10.14
CA VAL A 327 -2.28 -22.78 -9.97
C VAL A 327 -2.15 -21.28 -9.69
N LEU A 328 -1.12 -20.84 -8.95
CA LEU A 328 -0.81 -19.42 -8.72
C LEU A 328 -0.44 -18.62 -9.98
N ARG A 329 -0.04 -19.28 -11.07
CA ARG A 329 0.24 -18.59 -12.35
C ARG A 329 -1.03 -18.20 -13.12
N SER A 330 -2.19 -18.80 -12.82
CA SER A 330 -3.44 -18.45 -13.52
C SER A 330 -3.95 -17.06 -13.14
N THR A 331 -4.39 -16.28 -14.14
CA THR A 331 -4.95 -14.92 -13.96
C THR A 331 -6.17 -14.90 -13.03
N SER A 332 -6.94 -15.99 -13.02
CA SER A 332 -8.06 -16.20 -12.10
C SER A 332 -7.60 -16.28 -10.64
N THR A 333 -6.52 -17.03 -10.37
CA THR A 333 -5.97 -17.21 -9.01
C THR A 333 -5.39 -15.92 -8.45
N LYS A 334 -4.63 -15.16 -9.26
CA LYS A 334 -4.09 -13.85 -8.85
C LYS A 334 -5.22 -12.87 -8.48
N SER A 335 -6.25 -12.80 -9.34
CA SER A 335 -7.44 -11.96 -9.10
C SER A 335 -8.21 -12.38 -7.85
N LEU A 336 -8.36 -13.69 -7.61
CA LEU A 336 -9.02 -14.25 -6.42
C LEU A 336 -8.24 -13.93 -5.14
N ALA A 337 -6.91 -13.99 -5.17
CA ALA A 337 -6.08 -13.62 -4.03
C ALA A 337 -6.24 -12.13 -3.68
N LEU A 338 -6.25 -11.26 -4.69
CA LEU A 338 -6.45 -9.82 -4.53
C LEU A 338 -7.83 -9.49 -3.90
N VAL A 339 -8.91 -10.07 -4.43
CA VAL A 339 -10.27 -9.90 -3.88
C VAL A 339 -10.37 -10.47 -2.45
N SER A 340 -9.71 -11.60 -2.18
CA SER A 340 -9.71 -12.20 -0.83
C SER A 340 -8.98 -11.31 0.19
N LEU A 341 -7.86 -10.69 -0.20
CA LEU A 341 -7.12 -9.74 0.62
C LEU A 341 -7.93 -8.46 0.88
N PHE A 342 -8.59 -7.90 -0.15
CA PHE A 342 -9.47 -6.74 0.02
C PHE A 342 -10.61 -7.02 1.02
N VAL A 343 -11.27 -8.18 0.90
CA VAL A 343 -12.33 -8.60 1.83
C VAL A 343 -11.78 -8.86 3.24
N ALA A 344 -10.61 -9.48 3.37
CA ALA A 344 -9.95 -9.70 4.66
C ALA A 344 -9.62 -8.38 5.36
N ASN A 345 -9.05 -7.42 4.64
CA ASN A 345 -8.78 -6.07 5.14
C ASN A 345 -10.07 -5.34 5.56
N LEU A 346 -11.13 -5.40 4.74
CA LEU A 346 -12.42 -4.78 5.08
C LEU A 346 -13.03 -5.40 6.34
N VAL A 347 -12.92 -6.72 6.53
CA VAL A 347 -13.37 -7.41 7.75
C VAL A 347 -12.50 -7.02 8.96
N ALA A 348 -11.18 -7.01 8.81
CA ALA A 348 -10.25 -6.62 9.87
C ALA A 348 -10.47 -5.17 10.33
N MET A 349 -10.61 -4.23 9.39
CA MET A 349 -10.84 -2.82 9.70
C MET A 349 -12.28 -2.56 10.21
N THR A 350 -13.28 -3.36 9.81
CA THR A 350 -14.62 -3.31 10.41
C THR A 350 -14.62 -3.82 11.85
N LEU A 351 -13.88 -4.91 12.14
CA LEU A 351 -13.68 -5.38 13.51
C LEU A 351 -12.90 -4.34 14.33
N GLY A 352 -11.86 -3.75 13.74
CA GLY A 352 -11.12 -2.62 14.30
C GLY A 352 -12.04 -1.45 14.67
N ALA A 353 -12.95 -1.04 13.78
CA ALA A 353 -13.94 0.01 14.05
C ALA A 353 -14.84 -0.32 15.26
N TRP A 354 -15.26 -1.58 15.38
CA TRP A 354 -16.08 -2.05 16.51
C TRP A 354 -15.30 -2.08 17.83
N ILE A 355 -14.05 -2.56 17.83
CA ILE A 355 -13.16 -2.54 19.00
C ILE A 355 -12.86 -1.09 19.40
N SER A 356 -12.46 -0.24 18.46
CA SER A 356 -12.23 1.19 18.62
C SER A 356 -13.43 1.91 19.25
N ARG A 357 -14.65 1.64 18.77
CA ARG A 357 -15.87 2.21 19.36
C ARG A 357 -16.18 1.68 20.77
N LYS A 358 -15.87 0.41 21.07
CA LYS A 358 -16.09 -0.20 22.40
C LYS A 358 -15.07 0.23 23.46
N LYS A 359 -13.82 0.43 23.06
CA LYS A 359 -12.68 0.82 23.92
C LYS A 359 -12.34 2.34 23.80
N ALA A 360 -13.20 3.14 23.17
CA ALA A 360 -13.01 4.59 23.11
C ALA A 360 -12.98 5.21 24.52
N PRO A 361 -12.31 6.36 24.73
CA PRO A 361 -12.29 7.02 26.02
C PRO A 361 -13.71 7.50 26.38
N PRO A 362 -14.22 7.20 27.59
CA PRO A 362 -15.56 7.63 27.98
C PRO A 362 -15.58 9.16 28.14
N ILE A 363 -16.74 9.77 27.88
CA ILE A 363 -17.07 11.09 28.41
C ILE A 363 -17.88 10.79 29.68
N PRO A 364 -17.40 11.09 30.89
CA PRO A 364 -18.17 10.92 32.12
C PRO A 364 -19.45 11.77 32.09
N ASP A 365 -20.57 11.24 32.59
CA ASP A 365 -21.85 11.95 32.72
C ASP A 365 -21.65 13.27 33.49
N GLU A 366 -20.87 13.19 34.57
CA GLU A 366 -20.45 14.30 35.41
C GLU A 366 -19.00 14.12 35.88
N ILE A 367 -18.25 15.22 35.97
CA ILE A 367 -17.02 15.31 36.75
C ILE A 367 -17.32 16.12 38.01
N ARG A 368 -16.97 15.59 39.19
CA ARG A 368 -17.29 16.18 40.50
C ARG A 368 -16.05 16.52 41.31
N GLY A 369 -16.12 17.59 42.10
CA GLY A 369 -15.13 17.92 43.11
C GLY A 369 -15.29 17.09 44.40
N PRO A 370 -14.36 17.22 45.37
CA PRO A 370 -14.33 16.40 46.58
C PRO A 370 -15.53 16.65 47.52
N ASP A 371 -16.18 17.81 47.41
CA ASP A 371 -17.41 18.15 48.14
C ASP A 371 -18.68 17.57 47.49
N GLY A 372 -18.56 16.90 46.32
CA GLY A 372 -19.66 16.37 45.52
C GLY A 372 -20.26 17.35 44.50
N ASP A 373 -19.80 18.60 44.48
CA ASP A 373 -20.21 19.63 43.50
C ASP A 373 -19.81 19.25 42.07
N VAL A 374 -20.72 19.45 41.11
CA VAL A 374 -20.47 19.22 39.68
C VAL A 374 -19.57 20.32 39.11
N VAL A 375 -18.50 19.92 38.40
CA VAL A 375 -17.54 20.80 37.73
C VAL A 375 -17.92 20.99 36.26
N VAL A 376 -18.22 19.88 35.58
CA VAL A 376 -18.57 19.80 34.16
C VAL A 376 -19.43 18.55 33.88
N THR A 377 -20.32 18.61 32.90
CA THR A 377 -21.16 17.48 32.43
C THR A 377 -20.77 16.98 31.03
N ASP A 378 -21.23 15.79 30.66
CA ASP A 378 -21.03 15.23 29.32
C ASP A 378 -21.58 16.11 28.19
N GLU A 379 -22.74 16.76 28.42
CA GLU A 379 -23.35 17.75 27.54
C GLU A 379 -22.42 18.94 27.29
N GLN A 380 -21.79 19.48 28.34
CA GLN A 380 -20.85 20.59 28.21
C GLN A 380 -19.60 20.20 27.42
N VAL A 381 -19.06 19.00 27.63
CA VAL A 381 -17.93 18.46 26.84
C VAL A 381 -18.31 18.26 25.36
N ARG A 382 -19.51 17.76 25.06
CA ARG A 382 -19.98 17.61 23.66
C ARG A 382 -20.22 18.94 22.99
N LEU A 383 -20.93 19.87 23.63
CA LEU A 383 -21.10 21.24 23.11
C LEU A 383 -19.74 21.94 22.92
N GLY A 384 -18.77 21.67 23.78
CA GLY A 384 -17.37 22.10 23.63
C GLY A 384 -16.69 21.57 22.38
N LYS A 385 -16.84 20.27 22.09
CA LYS A 385 -16.37 19.67 20.83
C LYS A 385 -17.06 20.31 19.61
N GLN A 386 -18.38 20.48 19.66
CA GLN A 386 -19.13 21.10 18.57
C GLN A 386 -18.68 22.55 18.34
N ALA A 387 -18.46 23.32 19.40
CA ALA A 387 -17.94 24.69 19.33
C ALA A 387 -16.51 24.76 18.77
N PHE A 388 -15.64 23.82 19.16
CA PHE A 388 -14.29 23.67 18.58
C PHE A 388 -14.35 23.40 17.07
N GLN A 389 -15.29 22.54 16.63
CA GLN A 389 -15.51 22.25 15.22
C GLN A 389 -16.11 23.47 14.46
N ALA A 390 -17.14 24.12 15.00
CA ALA A 390 -17.80 25.27 14.37
C ALA A 390 -16.85 26.47 14.15
N ASN A 391 -16.02 26.78 15.16
CA ASN A 391 -15.00 27.83 15.07
C ASN A 391 -13.72 27.38 14.34
N GLY A 392 -13.71 26.19 13.73
CA GLY A 392 -12.61 25.68 12.90
C GLY A 392 -11.25 25.60 13.61
N LEU A 393 -11.23 25.39 14.93
CA LEU A 393 -10.00 25.50 15.74
C LEU A 393 -8.93 24.45 15.38
N MET A 394 -9.32 23.28 14.85
CA MET A 394 -8.40 22.29 14.28
C MET A 394 -7.62 22.80 13.05
N ASN A 395 -8.04 23.92 12.46
CA ASN A 395 -7.30 24.61 11.39
C ASN A 395 -6.56 25.88 11.87
N HIS A 396 -6.62 26.22 13.17
CA HIS A 396 -5.75 27.22 13.81
C HIS A 396 -4.63 26.53 14.60
N GLY A 397 -4.99 25.72 15.60
CA GLY A 397 -4.11 24.79 16.32
C GLY A 397 -4.48 23.32 16.05
N SER A 398 -4.12 22.42 16.96
CA SER A 398 -4.42 20.99 16.87
C SER A 398 -5.20 20.45 18.08
N ILE A 399 -5.72 19.24 17.97
CA ILE A 399 -6.25 18.45 19.09
C ILE A 399 -5.71 17.02 18.96
N LEU A 400 -5.16 16.45 20.03
CA LEU A 400 -4.49 15.14 19.99
C LEU A 400 -3.38 15.07 18.92
N GLY A 401 -2.67 16.20 18.73
CA GLY A 401 -1.63 16.41 17.72
C GLY A 401 -2.14 16.59 16.28
N ASN A 402 -3.41 16.30 16.01
CA ASN A 402 -4.00 16.37 14.68
C ASN A 402 -4.59 17.75 14.38
N GLY A 403 -4.29 18.29 13.20
CA GLY A 403 -4.71 19.62 12.76
C GLY A 403 -3.56 20.56 12.44
N SER A 404 -3.74 21.84 12.78
CA SER A 404 -2.82 22.93 12.44
C SER A 404 -1.67 23.11 13.44
N TYR A 405 -0.70 23.93 13.05
CA TYR A 405 0.57 24.14 13.75
C TYR A 405 0.83 25.62 14.08
N PHE A 406 -0.18 26.48 13.93
CA PHE A 406 -0.06 27.94 14.06
C PHE A 406 -0.48 28.46 15.45
N GLY A 407 -1.54 27.87 16.00
CA GLY A 407 -1.85 27.86 17.42
C GLY A 407 -1.29 26.62 18.12
N VAL A 408 -1.62 26.49 19.41
CA VAL A 408 -1.20 25.38 20.28
C VAL A 408 -1.91 24.06 19.92
N ASP A 409 -1.41 22.94 20.44
CA ASP A 409 -2.26 21.76 20.62
C ASP A 409 -3.13 21.94 21.87
N LEU A 410 -4.45 21.85 21.73
CA LEU A 410 -5.39 22.08 22.84
C LEU A 410 -5.34 20.99 23.92
N THR A 411 -4.95 19.76 23.59
CA THR A 411 -4.78 18.70 24.59
C THR A 411 -3.54 18.97 25.43
N ALA A 412 -2.41 19.31 24.79
CA ALA A 412 -1.15 19.58 25.48
C ALA A 412 -1.17 20.90 26.27
N ASP A 413 -1.74 21.97 25.70
CA ASP A 413 -1.91 23.27 26.37
C ASP A 413 -2.83 23.13 27.60
N ALA A 414 -3.93 22.38 27.50
CA ALA A 414 -4.79 22.10 28.65
C ALA A 414 -4.09 21.22 29.70
N LEU A 415 -3.26 20.24 29.29
CA LEU A 415 -2.56 19.35 30.22
C LEU A 415 -1.45 20.05 31.01
N GLU A 416 -0.60 20.84 30.35
CA GLU A 416 0.45 21.61 31.06
C GLU A 416 -0.16 22.69 31.95
N LEU A 417 -1.15 23.47 31.46
CA LEU A 417 -1.84 24.46 32.28
C LEU A 417 -2.58 23.82 33.47
N LYS A 418 -3.14 22.61 33.31
CA LYS A 418 -3.72 21.85 34.44
C LYS A 418 -2.65 21.57 35.49
N ALA A 419 -1.48 21.08 35.07
CA ALA A 419 -0.35 20.80 35.96
C ALA A 419 0.19 22.08 36.64
N GLU A 420 0.39 23.17 35.88
CA GLU A 420 0.84 24.47 36.38
C GLU A 420 -0.12 25.02 37.45
N TYR A 421 -1.43 25.01 37.18
CA TYR A 421 -2.42 25.53 38.13
C TYR A 421 -2.58 24.63 39.37
N MET A 422 -2.33 23.31 39.26
CA MET A 422 -2.24 22.41 40.42
C MET A 422 -0.96 22.68 41.24
N ARG A 423 0.20 22.86 40.61
CA ARG A 423 1.44 23.28 41.29
C ARG A 423 1.22 24.61 42.01
N ALA A 424 0.60 25.58 41.34
CA ALA A 424 0.30 26.90 41.90
C ALA A 424 -0.76 26.86 43.03
N TYR A 425 -1.65 25.87 43.05
CA TYR A 425 -2.54 25.62 44.18
C TYR A 425 -1.74 25.18 45.42
N TYR A 426 -0.89 24.14 45.30
CA TYR A 426 -0.10 23.63 46.42
C TYR A 426 1.01 24.59 46.90
N THR A 427 1.59 25.36 45.98
CA THR A 427 2.48 26.48 46.30
C THR A 427 1.86 27.46 47.31
N ARG A 428 0.55 27.71 47.20
CA ARG A 428 -0.20 28.55 48.14
C ARG A 428 -0.56 27.86 49.46
N GLU A 429 -0.61 26.52 49.53
CA GLU A 429 -0.67 25.79 50.81
C GLU A 429 0.64 25.98 51.61
N HIS A 430 1.79 26.10 50.93
CA HIS A 430 3.09 26.44 51.54
C HIS A 430 3.24 27.94 51.89
N GLY A 431 2.26 28.78 51.53
CA GLY A 431 2.23 30.20 51.92
C GLY A 431 3.14 31.14 51.12
N VAL A 432 3.66 30.70 49.97
CA VAL A 432 4.46 31.53 49.04
C VAL A 432 3.68 31.92 47.78
N GLU A 433 4.16 32.93 47.06
CA GLU A 433 3.42 33.54 45.94
C GLU A 433 3.64 32.85 44.58
N SER A 434 4.81 32.22 44.36
CA SER A 434 5.15 31.50 43.11
C SER A 434 5.94 30.21 43.36
N VAL A 435 5.98 29.32 42.36
CA VAL A 435 6.71 28.04 42.42
C VAL A 435 8.22 28.29 42.60
N ASP A 436 8.76 29.34 41.98
CA ASP A 436 10.18 29.74 42.06
C ASP A 436 10.58 30.26 43.46
N ALA A 437 9.61 30.56 44.33
CA ALA A 437 9.83 30.97 45.71
C ALA A 437 9.84 29.79 46.70
N LEU A 438 9.55 28.57 46.24
CA LEU A 438 9.77 27.34 47.01
C LEU A 438 11.26 26.96 46.98
N ASP A 439 11.76 26.34 48.05
CA ASP A 439 13.06 25.67 47.98
C ASP A 439 13.00 24.39 47.13
N ASP A 440 14.15 23.84 46.75
CA ASP A 440 14.23 22.68 45.85
C ASP A 440 13.55 21.42 46.40
N ALA A 441 13.40 21.28 47.72
CA ALA A 441 12.77 20.11 48.35
C ALA A 441 11.24 20.27 48.42
N ASP A 442 10.77 21.47 48.75
CA ASP A 442 9.33 21.80 48.70
C ASP A 442 8.82 21.79 47.25
N ARG A 443 9.58 22.33 46.29
CA ARG A 443 9.23 22.31 44.87
C ARG A 443 9.11 20.87 44.34
N ALA A 444 10.10 20.02 44.59
CA ALA A 444 10.05 18.60 44.22
C ALA A 444 8.93 17.82 44.94
N THR A 445 8.50 18.28 46.12
CA THR A 445 7.35 17.71 46.85
C THR A 445 6.02 18.10 46.21
N VAL A 446 5.88 19.37 45.78
CA VAL A 446 4.72 19.85 45.01
C VAL A 446 4.64 19.16 43.65
N GLU A 447 5.75 19.07 42.91
CA GLU A 447 5.82 18.43 41.59
C GLU A 447 5.37 16.95 41.65
N ARG A 448 5.96 16.14 42.54
CA ARG A 448 5.56 14.74 42.69
C ARG A 448 4.18 14.55 43.30
N ARG A 449 3.62 15.54 44.00
CA ARG A 449 2.22 15.51 44.45
C ARG A 449 1.29 15.66 43.24
N VAL A 450 1.58 16.58 42.33
CA VAL A 450 0.78 16.79 41.11
C VAL A 450 0.90 15.61 40.15
N GLU A 451 2.11 15.09 39.92
CA GLU A 451 2.34 13.87 39.11
C GLU A 451 1.49 12.70 39.62
N ARG A 452 1.52 12.42 40.93
CA ARG A 452 0.75 11.35 41.59
C ARG A 452 -0.72 11.71 41.89
N GLU A 453 -1.21 12.87 41.49
CA GLU A 453 -2.64 13.19 41.48
C GLU A 453 -3.21 13.20 40.05
N LEU A 454 -2.35 13.12 39.02
CA LEU A 454 -2.73 12.94 37.62
C LEU A 454 -2.54 11.49 37.13
N ASP A 455 -1.59 10.74 37.69
CA ASP A 455 -1.51 9.28 37.59
C ASP A 455 -2.70 8.64 38.33
N ALA A 456 -3.82 8.51 37.60
CA ALA A 456 -5.12 8.12 38.12
C ALA A 456 -5.79 7.10 37.19
N ASP A 457 -6.41 6.07 37.77
CA ASP A 457 -7.18 5.07 37.03
C ASP A 457 -8.52 5.62 36.53
N ALA A 458 -8.95 5.16 35.36
CA ALA A 458 -10.29 5.46 34.84
C ALA A 458 -11.41 4.95 35.76
N PRO A 459 -12.51 5.71 35.93
CA PRO A 459 -13.57 5.37 36.86
C PRO A 459 -14.31 4.08 36.46
N GLU A 460 -14.69 3.28 37.46
CA GLU A 460 -15.54 2.08 37.27
C GLU A 460 -17.00 2.43 36.89
N GLY A 461 -17.40 3.68 37.09
CA GLY A 461 -18.74 4.21 36.81
C GLY A 461 -18.72 5.40 35.85
N SER A 462 -19.87 6.06 35.68
CA SER A 462 -20.01 7.21 34.77
C SER A 462 -19.68 8.58 35.39
N ILE A 463 -19.25 8.62 36.65
CA ILE A 463 -18.79 9.84 37.33
C ILE A 463 -17.27 9.76 37.48
N ALA A 464 -16.56 10.84 37.16
CA ALA A 464 -15.16 11.03 37.52
C ALA A 464 -15.04 11.99 38.71
N GLU A 465 -14.10 11.73 39.61
CA GLU A 465 -13.81 12.59 40.77
C GLU A 465 -12.51 13.37 40.54
N TYR A 466 -12.51 14.65 40.88
CA TYR A 466 -11.38 15.57 40.76
C TYR A 466 -10.86 15.97 42.15
N SER A 467 -9.53 16.03 42.29
CA SER A 467 -8.83 16.67 43.41
C SER A 467 -9.22 18.15 43.54
N ALA A 468 -9.14 18.70 44.76
CA ALA A 468 -9.36 20.13 45.00
C ALA A 468 -8.46 21.03 44.13
N ALA A 469 -7.25 20.56 43.79
CA ALA A 469 -6.35 21.26 42.90
C ALA A 469 -6.76 21.14 41.42
N GLU A 470 -7.35 20.01 41.00
CA GLU A 470 -7.92 19.85 39.65
C GLU A 470 -9.17 20.73 39.45
N VAL A 471 -10.06 20.80 40.45
CA VAL A 471 -11.20 21.73 40.44
C VAL A 471 -10.73 23.18 40.33
N TYR A 472 -9.64 23.53 41.02
CA TYR A 472 -9.01 24.84 40.89
C TYR A 472 -8.44 25.08 39.48
N ALA A 473 -7.71 24.10 38.94
CA ALA A 473 -7.08 24.18 37.63
C ALA A 473 -8.10 24.26 36.49
N HIS A 474 -9.18 23.46 36.52
CA HIS A 474 -10.27 23.50 35.53
C HIS A 474 -10.95 24.87 35.48
N ARG A 475 -11.21 25.47 36.65
CA ARG A 475 -11.79 26.84 36.75
C ARG A 475 -10.84 27.91 36.21
N ARG A 476 -9.51 27.72 36.35
CA ARG A 476 -8.50 28.60 35.74
C ARG A 476 -8.39 28.42 34.23
N LEU A 477 -8.46 27.18 33.74
CA LEU A 477 -8.46 26.83 32.32
C LEU A 477 -9.64 27.46 31.56
N ARG A 478 -10.86 27.38 32.10
CA ARG A 478 -12.03 28.11 31.57
C ARG A 478 -11.72 29.61 31.40
N ALA A 479 -11.24 30.27 32.46
CA ALA A 479 -10.91 31.70 32.40
C ALA A 479 -9.81 32.03 31.37
N ALA A 480 -8.76 31.23 31.27
CA ALA A 480 -7.68 31.42 30.29
C ALA A 480 -8.15 31.22 28.83
N TYR A 481 -9.10 30.30 28.60
CA TYR A 481 -9.68 30.06 27.28
C TYR A 481 -10.68 31.16 26.89
N VAL A 482 -11.47 31.69 27.84
CA VAL A 482 -12.30 32.88 27.63
C VAL A 482 -11.46 34.09 27.25
N ASP A 483 -10.39 34.36 27.98
CA ASP A 483 -9.46 35.47 27.68
C ASP A 483 -8.85 35.31 26.28
N ARG A 484 -8.25 34.15 25.99
CA ARG A 484 -7.56 33.86 24.73
C ARG A 484 -8.47 33.84 23.49
N TYR A 485 -9.66 33.21 23.56
CA TYR A 485 -10.49 32.93 22.38
C TYR A 485 -11.73 33.83 22.22
N TYR A 486 -12.28 34.37 23.32
CA TYR A 486 -13.35 35.37 23.26
C TYR A 486 -12.80 36.79 23.42
N GLY A 487 -11.94 37.04 24.41
CA GLY A 487 -11.23 38.32 24.58
C GLY A 487 -10.29 38.62 23.40
N GLY A 488 -9.63 37.58 22.89
CA GLY A 488 -8.74 37.62 21.73
C GLY A 488 -7.26 37.66 22.14
N SER A 489 -6.41 37.19 21.24
CA SER A 489 -4.96 37.10 21.42
C SER A 489 -4.30 37.40 20.05
N PRO A 490 -4.18 38.70 19.67
CA PRO A 490 -3.67 39.10 18.36
C PRO A 490 -2.27 38.56 18.06
N GLU A 491 -1.42 38.47 19.09
CA GLU A 491 -0.09 37.85 19.03
C GLU A 491 -0.11 36.34 18.72
N ARG A 492 -1.26 35.65 18.89
CA ARG A 492 -1.49 34.28 18.41
C ARG A 492 -2.27 34.22 17.09
N GLY A 493 -2.51 35.36 16.46
CA GLY A 493 -3.39 35.48 15.29
C GLY A 493 -4.86 35.15 15.61
N ILE A 494 -5.30 35.42 16.84
CA ILE A 494 -6.68 35.21 17.30
C ILE A 494 -7.34 36.59 17.50
N PRO A 495 -8.25 37.04 16.61
CA PRO A 495 -8.97 38.29 16.80
C PRO A 495 -9.91 38.24 18.02
N GLN A 496 -10.29 39.42 18.53
CA GLN A 496 -11.36 39.53 19.53
C GLN A 496 -12.67 38.98 18.96
N GLY A 497 -13.37 38.15 19.73
CA GLY A 497 -14.58 37.46 19.28
C GLY A 497 -14.32 36.41 18.20
N TYR A 498 -13.16 35.73 18.21
CA TYR A 498 -12.93 34.54 17.36
C TYR A 498 -13.88 33.39 17.73
N VAL A 499 -14.28 33.31 18.99
CA VAL A 499 -15.39 32.49 19.51
C VAL A 499 -16.52 33.44 19.92
N ASP A 500 -17.78 33.07 19.63
CA ASP A 500 -18.92 34.01 19.69
C ASP A 500 -19.26 34.50 21.11
N SER A 501 -19.03 33.70 22.15
CA SER A 501 -19.36 34.04 23.55
C SER A 501 -18.36 33.49 24.57
N PRO A 502 -18.31 34.07 25.80
CA PRO A 502 -17.53 33.52 26.90
C PRO A 502 -17.93 32.08 27.24
N GLU A 503 -19.23 31.79 27.32
CA GLU A 503 -19.77 30.47 27.66
C GLU A 503 -19.39 29.42 26.61
N GLN A 504 -19.27 29.82 25.33
CA GLN A 504 -18.75 28.95 24.29
C GLN A 504 -17.25 28.68 24.47
N ALA A 505 -16.45 29.69 24.84
CA ALA A 505 -15.03 29.50 25.15
C ALA A 505 -14.80 28.65 26.41
N GLU A 506 -15.64 28.76 27.45
CA GLU A 506 -15.63 27.88 28.62
C GLU A 506 -15.91 26.42 28.22
N ARG A 507 -16.90 26.17 27.34
CA ARG A 507 -17.17 24.81 26.81
C ARG A 507 -16.01 24.26 25.98
N ILE A 508 -15.32 25.09 25.19
CA ILE A 508 -14.11 24.67 24.47
C ILE A 508 -12.99 24.29 25.46
N ALA A 509 -12.87 25.02 26.59
CA ALA A 509 -12.00 24.63 27.69
C ALA A 509 -12.43 23.29 28.33
N ASP A 510 -13.72 23.05 28.52
CA ASP A 510 -14.26 21.79 29.05
C ASP A 510 -13.91 20.59 28.15
N PHE A 511 -14.04 20.75 26.83
CA PHE A 511 -13.61 19.75 25.86
C PHE A 511 -12.10 19.51 25.89
N ALA A 512 -11.29 20.57 25.94
CA ALA A 512 -9.83 20.46 26.04
C ALA A 512 -9.41 19.77 27.36
N CYS A 513 -10.03 20.13 28.50
CA CYS A 513 -9.85 19.48 29.79
C CYS A 513 -10.19 18.00 29.76
N TRP A 514 -11.25 17.60 29.05
CA TRP A 514 -11.57 16.17 28.86
C TRP A 514 -10.54 15.43 27.99
N THR A 515 -10.02 16.06 26.93
CA THR A 515 -8.92 15.43 26.15
C THR A 515 -7.62 15.33 26.96
N ALA A 516 -7.32 16.32 27.81
CA ALA A 516 -6.20 16.27 28.74
C ALA A 516 -6.40 15.19 29.81
N TRP A 517 -7.62 15.05 30.35
CA TRP A 517 -7.99 14.00 31.30
C TRP A 517 -7.71 12.61 30.73
N MET A 518 -8.24 12.27 29.56
CA MET A 518 -7.96 10.95 28.96
C MET A 518 -6.49 10.77 28.55
N ALA A 519 -5.72 11.85 28.39
CA ALA A 519 -4.30 11.80 28.09
C ALA A 519 -3.41 11.46 29.30
N HIS A 520 -3.89 11.69 30.53
CA HIS A 520 -3.17 11.30 31.76
C HIS A 520 -3.85 10.18 32.57
N THR A 521 -5.14 9.89 32.34
CA THR A 521 -5.89 8.85 33.06
C THR A 521 -5.66 7.46 32.48
N ASN A 522 -5.20 6.52 33.32
CA ASN A 522 -4.89 5.15 32.98
C ASN A 522 -6.13 4.39 32.48
N ARG A 523 -5.98 3.70 31.35
CA ARG A 523 -7.04 2.91 30.72
C ARG A 523 -7.36 1.67 31.59
N PRO A 524 -8.63 1.23 31.73
CA PRO A 524 -8.99 0.15 32.65
C PRO A 524 -8.21 -1.15 32.42
N GLY A 525 -7.46 -1.58 33.43
CA GLY A 525 -6.64 -2.80 33.39
C GLY A 525 -5.29 -2.65 32.67
N SER A 526 -4.79 -1.43 32.51
CA SER A 526 -3.45 -1.12 31.95
C SER A 526 -2.70 -0.11 32.81
N ASP A 527 -1.39 0.00 32.56
CA ASP A 527 -0.39 0.82 33.25
C ASP A 527 -0.06 2.13 32.52
N HIS A 528 -0.97 2.59 31.66
CA HIS A 528 -0.80 3.74 30.77
C HIS A 528 -2.15 4.36 30.37
N SER A 529 -2.11 5.61 29.92
CA SER A 529 -3.30 6.40 29.60
C SER A 529 -4.06 5.94 28.36
N TYR A 530 -5.28 6.46 28.15
CA TYR A 530 -6.04 6.15 26.93
C TYR A 530 -5.30 6.50 25.64
N THR A 531 -4.40 7.48 25.66
CA THR A 531 -3.59 7.96 24.52
C THR A 531 -2.21 7.29 24.45
N ASN A 532 -1.96 6.22 25.22
CA ASN A 532 -0.64 5.58 25.36
C ASN A 532 0.44 6.55 25.87
N ASP A 533 0.08 7.34 26.88
CA ASP A 533 0.86 8.38 27.57
C ASP A 533 1.24 9.59 26.72
N TRP A 534 0.64 9.79 25.54
CA TRP A 534 0.82 11.00 24.73
C TRP A 534 -0.12 12.13 25.19
N PRO A 535 0.29 13.42 25.21
CA PRO A 535 1.56 13.99 24.74
C PRO A 535 2.67 13.92 25.80
N TYR A 536 3.92 14.10 25.36
CA TYR A 536 5.05 14.20 26.30
C TYR A 536 4.96 15.47 27.15
N VAL A 537 4.48 15.29 28.38
CA VAL A 537 4.40 16.32 29.43
C VAL A 537 5.05 15.72 30.68
N PRO A 538 6.37 15.92 30.89
CA PRO A 538 7.11 15.28 31.98
C PRO A 538 6.53 15.56 33.37
N GLY A 539 5.90 16.73 33.51
CA GLY A 539 5.31 17.22 34.76
C GLY A 539 3.91 16.68 35.08
N THR A 540 3.37 15.75 34.29
CA THR A 540 2.13 15.00 34.57
C THR A 540 2.34 13.48 34.61
N GLY A 541 3.58 13.01 34.48
CA GLY A 541 3.94 11.58 34.44
C GLY A 541 4.10 11.01 33.04
N ASN A 542 3.44 11.61 32.04
CA ASN A 542 3.41 11.24 30.63
C ASN A 542 4.81 11.06 30.01
N ARG A 543 5.16 9.81 29.67
CA ARG A 543 6.47 9.39 29.11
C ARG A 543 6.25 8.25 28.09
N PRO A 544 7.20 7.95 27.18
CA PRO A 544 7.02 6.85 26.23
C PRO A 544 6.87 5.49 26.95
N THR A 545 5.72 4.84 26.77
CA THR A 545 5.43 3.52 27.35
C THR A 545 6.40 2.44 26.85
N GLY A 546 6.52 1.33 27.61
CA GLY A 546 7.36 0.20 27.22
C GLY A 546 7.02 -0.39 25.84
N GLN A 547 5.74 -0.39 25.46
CA GLN A 547 5.31 -0.82 24.12
C GLN A 547 5.84 0.09 23.00
N VAL A 548 5.90 1.42 23.21
CA VAL A 548 6.40 2.37 22.20
C VAL A 548 7.88 2.12 21.88
N VAL A 549 8.69 1.83 22.91
CA VAL A 549 10.12 1.48 22.73
C VAL A 549 10.29 0.11 22.05
N VAL A 550 9.51 -0.89 22.47
CA VAL A 550 9.56 -2.25 21.89
C VAL A 550 9.15 -2.24 20.42
N TRP A 551 8.02 -1.61 20.07
CA TRP A 551 7.55 -1.58 18.68
C TRP A 551 8.42 -0.72 17.76
N SER A 552 9.04 0.34 18.28
CA SER A 552 10.08 1.10 17.54
C SER A 552 11.36 0.28 17.29
N THR A 553 11.63 -0.73 18.11
CA THR A 553 12.73 -1.67 17.85
C THR A 553 12.31 -2.72 16.83
N ILE A 554 11.06 -3.19 16.90
CA ILE A 554 10.49 -4.16 15.96
C ILE A 554 10.34 -3.57 14.55
N SER A 555 9.97 -2.29 14.37
CA SER A 555 9.89 -1.68 13.04
C SER A 555 11.23 -1.69 12.30
N VAL A 556 12.34 -1.37 12.97
CA VAL A 556 13.67 -1.43 12.35
C VAL A 556 14.02 -2.87 11.92
N VAL A 557 13.65 -3.88 12.71
CA VAL A 557 13.83 -5.30 12.34
C VAL A 557 12.91 -5.71 11.18
N LEU A 558 11.64 -5.28 11.18
CA LEU A 558 10.68 -5.54 10.11
C LEU A 558 11.08 -4.87 8.80
N LEU A 559 11.64 -3.65 8.83
CA LEU A 559 12.15 -2.96 7.64
C LEU A 559 13.32 -3.73 7.03
N ILE A 560 14.30 -4.14 7.84
CA ILE A 560 15.48 -4.88 7.38
C ILE A 560 15.09 -6.27 6.85
N ALA A 561 14.28 -7.03 7.61
CA ALA A 561 13.87 -8.36 7.23
C ALA A 561 12.90 -8.34 6.04
N GLY A 562 11.90 -7.45 6.06
CA GLY A 562 10.92 -7.27 4.99
C GLY A 562 11.55 -6.75 3.70
N GLY A 563 12.50 -5.81 3.78
CA GLY A 563 13.29 -5.36 2.63
C GLY A 563 14.12 -6.49 2.02
N GLY A 564 14.78 -7.31 2.86
CA GLY A 564 15.52 -8.49 2.42
C GLY A 564 14.63 -9.55 1.77
N ILE A 565 13.46 -9.84 2.36
CA ILE A 565 12.44 -10.74 1.80
C ILE A 565 11.88 -10.18 0.49
N GLY A 566 11.65 -8.86 0.40
CA GLY A 566 11.18 -8.18 -0.80
C GLY A 566 12.17 -8.29 -1.96
N VAL A 567 13.46 -8.03 -1.71
CA VAL A 567 14.52 -8.16 -2.72
C VAL A 567 14.68 -9.62 -3.17
N TRP A 568 14.63 -10.56 -2.22
CA TRP A 568 14.61 -11.99 -2.56
C TRP A 568 13.40 -12.35 -3.42
N ALA A 569 12.19 -11.91 -3.05
CA ALA A 569 10.96 -12.18 -3.79
C ALA A 569 10.98 -11.55 -5.21
N TYR A 570 11.45 -10.32 -5.34
CA TYR A 570 11.56 -9.61 -6.62
C TYR A 570 12.42 -10.40 -7.63
N HIS A 571 13.57 -10.92 -7.19
CA HIS A 571 14.42 -11.78 -8.01
C HIS A 571 13.90 -13.23 -8.15
N ALA A 572 13.25 -13.80 -7.12
CA ALA A 572 12.82 -15.21 -7.13
C ALA A 572 11.52 -15.47 -7.90
N PHE A 573 10.65 -14.46 -8.05
CA PHE A 573 9.42 -14.56 -8.85
C PHE A 573 9.61 -14.15 -10.31
N ASP A 574 10.81 -13.69 -10.68
CA ASP A 574 11.13 -13.15 -12.01
C ASP A 574 10.08 -12.12 -12.44
N VAL A 575 9.96 -11.06 -11.63
CA VAL A 575 9.02 -9.95 -11.88
C VAL A 575 9.59 -9.11 -13.03
N ALA A 576 9.42 -9.65 -14.24
CA ALA A 576 10.18 -9.32 -15.44
C ALA A 576 10.43 -7.81 -15.61
N GLU A 577 11.70 -7.43 -15.72
CA GLU A 577 12.07 -6.19 -16.39
C GLU A 577 11.54 -6.33 -17.83
N PRO A 578 10.60 -5.47 -18.30
CA PRO A 578 10.10 -5.58 -19.66
C PRO A 578 11.28 -5.37 -20.60
N THR A 579 11.61 -6.40 -21.39
CA THR A 579 12.63 -6.29 -22.44
C THR A 579 12.05 -5.40 -23.53
N THR A 580 12.22 -4.08 -23.38
CA THR A 580 11.75 -3.13 -24.37
C THR A 580 12.65 -3.20 -25.60
N ASP A 581 12.35 -4.17 -26.45
CA ASP A 581 12.77 -4.21 -27.84
C ASP A 581 12.28 -2.94 -28.58
N LEU A 582 12.68 -2.80 -29.84
CA LEU A 582 12.46 -1.61 -30.66
C LEU A 582 11.00 -1.47 -31.11
N VAL A 583 10.11 -1.14 -30.16
CA VAL A 583 8.71 -0.81 -30.47
C VAL A 583 8.60 0.64 -30.94
N ASP A 584 7.95 0.81 -32.09
CA ASP A 584 7.74 2.10 -32.77
C ASP A 584 6.59 2.86 -32.09
N VAL A 585 6.91 4.00 -31.46
CA VAL A 585 5.97 4.71 -30.59
C VAL A 585 5.03 5.60 -31.42
N PRO A 586 3.70 5.41 -31.34
CA PRO A 586 2.76 6.21 -32.13
C PRO A 586 2.93 7.72 -31.94
N SER A 587 3.00 8.47 -33.05
CA SER A 587 2.93 9.93 -33.00
C SER A 587 1.59 10.36 -32.43
N PRO A 588 1.54 11.32 -31.50
CA PRO A 588 0.28 11.85 -30.99
C PRO A 588 -0.69 12.39 -32.05
N ASP A 589 -0.19 12.83 -33.22
CA ASP A 589 -1.06 13.28 -34.33
C ASP A 589 -1.73 12.11 -35.09
N SER A 590 -1.35 10.85 -34.82
CA SER A 590 -2.07 9.65 -35.32
C SER A 590 -3.15 9.14 -34.35
N VAL A 591 -3.36 9.79 -33.20
CA VAL A 591 -4.39 9.41 -32.22
C VAL A 591 -5.69 10.18 -32.46
N THR A 592 -6.77 9.48 -32.79
CA THR A 592 -8.10 10.07 -33.05
C THR A 592 -8.79 10.50 -31.75
N VAL A 593 -8.70 11.80 -31.42
CA VAL A 593 -9.25 12.35 -30.16
C VAL A 593 -10.77 12.52 -30.20
N THR A 594 -11.49 11.84 -29.31
CA THR A 594 -12.97 11.86 -29.25
C THR A 594 -13.55 13.16 -28.64
N PRO A 595 -14.84 13.49 -28.90
CA PRO A 595 -15.54 14.58 -28.21
C PRO A 595 -15.52 14.51 -26.68
N ALA A 596 -15.59 13.31 -26.08
CA ALA A 596 -15.47 13.12 -24.63
C ALA A 596 -14.04 13.34 -24.13
N GLN A 597 -13.03 12.92 -24.87
CA GLN A 597 -11.63 13.24 -24.58
C GLN A 597 -11.38 14.77 -24.63
N TYR A 598 -11.94 15.47 -25.63
CA TYR A 598 -11.95 16.93 -25.71
C TYR A 598 -12.77 17.63 -24.60
N ALA A 599 -13.67 16.90 -23.92
CA ALA A 599 -14.34 17.37 -22.71
C ALA A 599 -13.47 17.15 -21.46
N ALA A 600 -12.87 15.96 -21.32
CA ALA A 600 -11.95 15.62 -20.22
C ALA A 600 -10.71 16.53 -20.19
N ALA A 601 -10.14 16.88 -21.35
CA ALA A 601 -9.00 17.80 -21.45
C ALA A 601 -9.26 19.21 -20.88
N ARG A 602 -10.54 19.60 -20.69
CA ARG A 602 -10.93 20.88 -20.06
C ARG A 602 -10.69 20.90 -18.55
N TYR A 603 -10.56 19.74 -17.91
CA TYR A 603 -10.26 19.60 -16.49
C TYR A 603 -8.83 20.09 -16.19
N VAL A 604 -7.87 19.89 -17.11
CA VAL A 604 -6.44 20.20 -16.89
C VAL A 604 -6.17 21.70 -16.57
N PRO A 605 -6.65 22.69 -17.36
CA PRO A 605 -6.49 24.09 -17.00
C PRO A 605 -7.32 24.52 -15.78
N VAL A 606 -8.42 23.82 -15.45
CA VAL A 606 -9.19 24.08 -14.21
C VAL A 606 -8.38 23.62 -12.99
N ALA A 607 -7.80 22.41 -13.02
CA ALA A 607 -6.90 21.93 -11.99
C ALA A 607 -5.66 22.83 -11.83
N GLY A 608 -5.08 23.31 -12.94
CA GLY A 608 -4.01 24.32 -12.90
C GLY A 608 -4.44 25.59 -12.14
N ALA A 609 -5.62 26.14 -12.46
CA ALA A 609 -6.13 27.32 -11.76
C ALA A 609 -6.37 27.04 -10.26
N LEU A 610 -6.89 25.86 -9.89
CA LEU A 610 -7.03 25.44 -8.49
C LEU A 610 -5.66 25.33 -7.79
N PHE A 611 -4.64 24.78 -8.44
CA PHE A 611 -3.26 24.69 -7.93
C PHE A 611 -2.60 26.07 -7.76
N VAL A 612 -2.89 27.04 -8.62
CA VAL A 612 -2.46 28.44 -8.44
C VAL A 612 -3.12 29.07 -7.21
N VAL A 613 -4.42 28.89 -7.01
CA VAL A 613 -5.09 29.38 -5.78
C VAL A 613 -4.55 28.66 -4.54
N GLN A 614 -4.26 27.36 -4.64
CA GLN A 614 -3.71 26.54 -3.56
C GLN A 614 -2.33 27.02 -3.09
N THR A 615 -1.43 27.29 -4.03
CA THR A 615 -0.07 27.78 -3.74
C THR A 615 -0.07 29.22 -3.22
N LEU A 616 -0.96 30.07 -3.73
CA LEU A 616 -1.16 31.42 -3.18
C LEU A 616 -1.72 31.40 -1.74
N ALA A 617 -2.68 30.50 -1.45
CA ALA A 617 -3.17 30.30 -0.09
C ALA A 617 -2.06 29.74 0.84
N GLY A 618 -1.22 28.84 0.34
CA GLY A 618 -0.07 28.31 1.07
C GLY A 618 0.95 29.40 1.44
N ALA A 619 1.23 30.32 0.51
CA ALA A 619 2.11 31.46 0.75
C ALA A 619 1.54 32.46 1.75
N LEU A 620 0.22 32.67 1.77
CA LEU A 620 -0.44 33.48 2.81
C LEU A 620 -0.29 32.84 4.20
N LEU A 621 -0.48 31.52 4.31
CA LEU A 621 -0.31 30.79 5.56
C LEU A 621 1.13 30.81 6.05
N ALA A 622 2.10 30.63 5.14
CA ALA A 622 3.52 30.78 5.45
C ALA A 622 3.85 32.18 5.96
N HIS A 623 3.28 33.23 5.34
CA HIS A 623 3.46 34.62 5.77
C HIS A 623 2.87 34.90 7.15
N TYR A 624 1.72 34.31 7.50
CA TYR A 624 1.10 34.52 8.82
C TYR A 624 1.98 34.03 9.98
N TYR A 625 2.87 33.05 9.81
CA TYR A 625 3.85 32.68 10.87
C TYR A 625 4.90 33.76 11.14
N VAL A 626 5.04 34.73 10.24
CA VAL A 626 5.99 35.86 10.32
C VAL A 626 5.26 37.14 10.72
N GLU A 627 4.12 37.45 10.10
CA GLU A 627 3.25 38.57 10.45
C GLU A 627 1.86 38.06 10.88
N ARG A 628 1.73 37.61 12.13
CA ARG A 628 0.49 37.00 12.67
C ARG A 628 -0.76 37.91 12.62
N THR A 629 -0.57 39.22 12.49
CA THR A 629 -1.61 40.25 12.38
C THR A 629 -1.57 41.03 11.07
N GLY A 630 -0.73 40.65 10.09
CA GLY A 630 -0.34 41.51 8.97
C GLY A 630 -0.22 40.80 7.62
N PHE A 631 0.09 41.60 6.59
CA PHE A 631 0.47 41.11 5.27
C PHE A 631 1.35 42.14 4.52
N TYR A 632 2.66 42.13 4.78
CA TYR A 632 3.68 43.03 4.22
C TYR A 632 3.37 44.53 4.42
N GLY A 633 2.61 44.88 5.46
CA GLY A 633 2.05 46.23 5.66
C GLY A 633 1.05 46.69 4.58
N ILE A 634 0.67 45.82 3.64
CA ILE A 634 -0.28 46.12 2.55
C ILE A 634 -1.68 46.30 3.11
N GLY A 635 -2.06 45.54 4.13
CA GLY A 635 -3.33 45.70 4.85
C GLY A 635 -3.49 47.12 5.41
N ASP A 636 -2.50 47.59 6.16
CA ASP A 636 -2.46 48.95 6.71
C ASP A 636 -2.50 50.03 5.62
N ALA A 637 -1.71 49.84 4.55
CA ALA A 637 -1.63 50.77 3.43
C ALA A 637 -2.93 50.88 2.61
N LEU A 638 -3.77 49.84 2.62
CA LEU A 638 -5.08 49.82 1.94
C LEU A 638 -6.27 50.07 2.88
N GLY A 639 -6.05 50.06 4.20
CA GLY A 639 -7.12 50.08 5.20
C GLY A 639 -7.95 48.79 5.23
N ILE A 640 -7.34 47.65 4.91
CA ILE A 640 -7.98 46.33 4.85
C ILE A 640 -7.28 45.40 5.85
N ASP A 641 -7.96 45.03 6.92
CA ASP A 641 -7.53 43.94 7.79
C ASP A 641 -7.71 42.60 7.05
N ILE A 642 -6.62 42.12 6.45
CA ILE A 642 -6.56 40.89 5.66
C ILE A 642 -6.81 39.66 6.55
N VAL A 643 -6.44 39.69 7.83
CA VAL A 643 -6.68 38.61 8.80
C VAL A 643 -8.17 38.49 9.11
N SER A 644 -8.91 39.60 9.21
CA SER A 644 -10.37 39.60 9.37
C SER A 644 -11.14 39.12 8.12
N VAL A 645 -10.54 39.30 6.93
CA VAL A 645 -11.15 38.94 5.65
C VAL A 645 -10.89 37.47 5.30
N LEU A 646 -9.67 36.98 5.53
CA LEU A 646 -9.26 35.60 5.29
C LEU A 646 -8.41 35.08 6.46
N PRO A 647 -9.05 34.69 7.59
CA PRO A 647 -8.36 34.18 8.77
C PRO A 647 -7.52 32.94 8.46
N PHE A 648 -6.51 32.68 9.28
CA PHE A 648 -5.60 31.53 9.13
C PHE A 648 -6.37 30.20 8.95
N SER A 649 -7.39 29.96 9.76
CA SER A 649 -8.20 28.73 9.72
C SER A 649 -8.96 28.55 8.40
N VAL A 650 -9.47 29.62 7.80
CA VAL A 650 -10.11 29.58 6.47
C VAL A 650 -9.07 29.39 5.37
N GLY A 651 -7.96 30.13 5.43
CA GLY A 651 -6.85 29.99 4.49
C GLY A 651 -6.29 28.55 4.46
N ARG A 652 -6.14 27.93 5.64
CA ARG A 652 -5.69 26.54 5.80
C ARG A 652 -6.70 25.56 5.24
N THR A 653 -7.98 25.73 5.59
CA THR A 653 -9.08 24.93 5.02
C THR A 653 -9.03 24.93 3.49
N TRP A 654 -8.91 26.11 2.87
CA TRP A 654 -8.83 26.24 1.41
C TRP A 654 -7.55 25.61 0.85
N HIS A 655 -6.38 25.86 1.44
CA HIS A 655 -5.09 25.31 1.00
C HIS A 655 -5.05 23.77 1.03
N VAL A 656 -5.55 23.17 2.11
CA VAL A 656 -5.59 21.71 2.31
C VAL A 656 -6.60 21.06 1.36
N ASN A 657 -7.84 21.57 1.31
CA ASN A 657 -8.87 21.02 0.43
C ASN A 657 -8.51 21.20 -1.05
N LEU A 658 -7.96 22.35 -1.45
CA LEU A 658 -7.49 22.53 -2.83
C LEU A 658 -6.37 21.56 -3.18
N GLY A 659 -5.45 21.28 -2.25
CA GLY A 659 -4.35 20.32 -2.45
C GLY A 659 -4.86 18.96 -2.90
N ILE A 660 -5.92 18.47 -2.24
CA ILE A 660 -6.65 17.27 -2.66
C ILE A 660 -7.39 17.50 -3.99
N LEU A 661 -8.19 18.56 -4.10
CA LEU A 661 -9.16 18.74 -5.19
C LEU A 661 -8.51 18.93 -6.56
N TRP A 662 -7.38 19.64 -6.67
CA TRP A 662 -6.72 19.83 -7.97
C TRP A 662 -6.04 18.55 -8.47
N ILE A 663 -5.40 17.80 -7.57
CA ILE A 663 -4.81 16.48 -7.85
C ILE A 663 -5.93 15.53 -8.31
N THR A 664 -7.01 15.44 -7.53
CA THR A 664 -8.20 14.64 -7.86
C THR A 664 -8.80 15.05 -9.20
N THR A 665 -8.89 16.34 -9.51
CA THR A 665 -9.44 16.83 -10.79
C THR A 665 -8.65 16.32 -12.01
N LEU A 666 -7.32 16.13 -11.89
CA LEU A 666 -6.50 15.54 -12.95
C LEU A 666 -6.66 14.02 -13.04
N TRP A 667 -6.82 13.31 -11.91
CA TRP A 667 -7.16 11.88 -11.91
C TRP A 667 -8.53 11.61 -12.54
N LEU A 668 -9.53 12.43 -12.22
CA LEU A 668 -10.85 12.37 -12.85
C LEU A 668 -10.76 12.65 -14.36
N ALA A 669 -9.89 13.55 -14.79
CA ALA A 669 -9.62 13.81 -16.21
C ALA A 669 -9.03 12.56 -16.90
N GLY A 670 -8.04 11.91 -16.28
CA GLY A 670 -7.41 10.68 -16.80
C GLY A 670 -8.41 9.55 -17.03
N GLY A 671 -9.20 9.19 -16.03
CA GLY A 671 -10.19 8.12 -16.17
C GLY A 671 -11.31 8.40 -17.19
N LEU A 672 -11.62 9.67 -17.47
CA LEU A 672 -12.53 10.06 -18.56
C LEU A 672 -11.86 10.10 -19.94
N PHE A 673 -10.53 10.19 -19.99
CA PHE A 673 -9.76 10.36 -21.22
C PHE A 673 -9.21 9.04 -21.78
N LEU A 674 -8.62 8.22 -20.92
CA LEU A 674 -7.88 7.00 -21.30
C LEU A 674 -8.75 5.94 -21.99
N PRO A 675 -10.03 5.68 -21.62
CA PRO A 675 -10.86 4.70 -22.34
C PRO A 675 -11.04 5.01 -23.83
N GLY A 676 -11.01 6.28 -24.22
CA GLY A 676 -11.10 6.70 -25.63
C GLY A 676 -9.82 6.46 -26.44
N LEU A 677 -8.70 6.10 -25.82
CA LEU A 677 -7.50 5.65 -26.54
C LEU A 677 -7.65 4.23 -27.10
N PHE A 678 -8.64 3.48 -26.59
CA PHE A 678 -8.92 2.09 -26.97
C PHE A 678 -10.28 1.96 -27.69
N SER A 679 -10.94 3.08 -28.04
CA SER A 679 -12.22 3.11 -28.76
C SER A 679 -12.36 4.38 -29.60
N GLU A 680 -12.56 4.22 -30.92
CA GLU A 680 -12.86 5.33 -31.85
C GLU A 680 -14.20 6.03 -31.58
N ARG A 681 -15.01 5.55 -30.63
CA ARG A 681 -16.40 5.99 -30.42
C ARG A 681 -16.69 6.27 -28.96
N ASP A 682 -17.42 7.35 -28.72
CA ASP A 682 -17.97 7.70 -27.41
C ASP A 682 -19.35 7.05 -27.16
N PRO A 683 -19.69 6.74 -25.90
CA PRO A 683 -21.07 6.51 -25.51
C PRO A 683 -21.95 7.76 -25.75
N PRO A 684 -23.23 7.64 -26.14
CA PRO A 684 -24.10 8.80 -26.34
C PRO A 684 -24.16 9.70 -25.09
N TRP A 685 -24.09 11.03 -25.24
CA TRP A 685 -24.07 12.02 -24.15
C TRP A 685 -22.80 11.99 -23.24
N GLN A 686 -21.71 11.33 -23.62
CA GLN A 686 -20.50 11.22 -22.77
C GLN A 686 -19.78 12.56 -22.60
N ALA A 687 -19.64 13.36 -23.66
CA ALA A 687 -18.97 14.67 -23.61
C ALA A 687 -19.77 15.71 -22.81
N GLU A 688 -21.09 15.65 -22.90
CA GLU A 688 -22.05 16.44 -22.12
C GLU A 688 -22.00 16.04 -20.65
N GLY A 689 -22.00 14.73 -20.34
CA GLY A 689 -21.85 14.21 -18.98
C GLY A 689 -20.53 14.63 -18.34
N ALA A 690 -19.41 14.49 -19.05
CA ALA A 690 -18.09 14.93 -18.60
C ALA A 690 -18.03 16.46 -18.39
N THR A 691 -18.69 17.25 -19.24
CA THR A 691 -18.76 18.72 -19.09
C THR A 691 -19.66 19.14 -17.92
N ALA A 692 -20.80 18.46 -17.73
CA ALA A 692 -21.73 18.73 -16.62
C ALA A 692 -21.11 18.37 -15.26
N LEU A 693 -20.38 17.26 -15.19
CA LEU A 693 -19.61 16.86 -14.01
C LEU A 693 -18.58 17.92 -13.61
N LEU A 694 -17.82 18.48 -14.57
CA LEU A 694 -16.86 19.55 -14.30
C LEU A 694 -17.55 20.80 -13.72
N GLY A 695 -18.67 21.20 -14.32
CA GLY A 695 -19.49 22.31 -13.81
C GLY A 695 -20.02 22.06 -12.40
N ALA A 696 -20.47 20.84 -12.12
CA ALA A 696 -20.94 20.44 -10.79
C ALA A 696 -19.80 20.48 -9.75
N LEU A 697 -18.64 19.88 -10.03
CA LEU A 697 -17.49 19.85 -9.12
C LEU A 697 -16.97 21.26 -8.80
N VAL A 698 -16.89 22.15 -9.80
CA VAL A 698 -16.53 23.57 -9.59
C VAL A 698 -17.58 24.28 -8.73
N THR A 699 -18.88 24.07 -9.00
CA THR A 699 -19.97 24.68 -8.21
C THR A 699 -19.97 24.21 -6.75
N ILE A 700 -19.74 22.91 -6.52
CA ILE A 700 -19.63 22.30 -5.19
C ILE A 700 -18.39 22.86 -4.46
N THR A 701 -17.24 22.97 -5.13
CA THR A 701 -16.00 23.50 -4.54
C THR A 701 -16.14 24.97 -4.12
N VAL A 702 -16.69 25.82 -5.01
CA VAL A 702 -16.91 27.24 -4.70
C VAL A 702 -17.95 27.41 -3.60
N GLY A 703 -19.04 26.64 -3.64
CA GLY A 703 -20.08 26.63 -2.61
C GLY A 703 -19.55 26.18 -1.24
N ALA A 704 -18.70 25.15 -1.22
CA ALA A 704 -18.05 24.64 -0.02
C ALA A 704 -17.14 25.67 0.65
N PHE A 705 -16.28 26.34 -0.12
CA PHE A 705 -15.35 27.34 0.41
C PHE A 705 -16.05 28.64 0.83
N ALA A 706 -17.08 29.06 0.09
CA ALA A 706 -17.98 30.12 0.53
C ALA A 706 -18.74 29.73 1.81
N GLY A 707 -19.15 28.46 1.93
CA GLY A 707 -19.78 27.88 3.12
C GLY A 707 -18.89 28.00 4.36
N VAL A 708 -17.67 27.45 4.31
CA VAL A 708 -16.69 27.56 5.41
C VAL A 708 -16.46 29.03 5.79
N TRP A 709 -16.21 29.91 4.81
CA TRP A 709 -15.95 31.33 5.05
C TRP A 709 -17.15 32.02 5.72
N LEU A 710 -18.37 31.85 5.20
CA LEU A 710 -19.59 32.38 5.81
C LEU A 710 -19.84 31.82 7.22
N GLY A 711 -19.52 30.55 7.45
CA GLY A 711 -19.55 29.92 8.78
C GLY A 711 -18.65 30.64 9.78
N THR A 712 -17.39 30.89 9.42
CA THR A 712 -16.43 31.68 10.24
C THR A 712 -16.76 33.18 10.36
N ARG A 713 -17.88 33.62 9.78
CA ARG A 713 -18.44 34.98 9.94
C ARG A 713 -19.80 34.95 10.66
N GLY A 714 -20.13 33.86 11.35
CA GLY A 714 -21.36 33.66 12.12
C GLY A 714 -22.62 33.46 11.30
N ALA A 715 -22.54 33.38 9.96
CA ALA A 715 -23.71 33.47 9.09
C ALA A 715 -24.67 32.26 9.14
N PHE A 716 -24.26 31.17 9.81
CA PHE A 716 -25.05 29.94 10.00
C PHE A 716 -25.36 29.62 11.47
N GLY A 717 -25.08 30.54 12.39
CA GLY A 717 -25.15 30.28 13.83
C GLY A 717 -24.01 29.38 14.31
N SER A 718 -24.08 29.02 15.60
CA SER A 718 -22.98 28.38 16.34
C SER A 718 -23.56 27.55 17.51
N PRO A 719 -23.02 26.36 17.85
CA PRO A 719 -23.58 25.48 18.88
C PRO A 719 -23.75 26.12 20.26
N GLY A 720 -24.98 26.10 20.79
CA GLY A 720 -25.30 26.61 22.13
C GLY A 720 -25.23 28.14 22.24
N SER A 721 -25.50 28.85 21.14
CA SER A 721 -25.50 30.32 21.03
C SER A 721 -26.82 30.97 21.46
N GLY A 722 -27.85 30.18 21.77
CA GLY A 722 -29.12 30.63 22.35
C GLY A 722 -30.10 31.24 21.33
N ASP A 723 -29.64 32.14 20.47
CA ASP A 723 -30.46 32.71 19.37
C ASP A 723 -30.41 31.86 18.09
N SER A 724 -29.48 30.90 17.97
CA SER A 724 -29.27 30.12 16.74
C SER A 724 -28.79 28.66 16.96
N ASP A 725 -29.49 27.91 17.81
CA ASP A 725 -29.26 26.47 18.01
C ASP A 725 -29.79 25.64 16.82
N GLY A 726 -29.09 25.70 15.70
CA GLY A 726 -29.42 24.94 14.49
C GLY A 726 -28.19 24.42 13.75
N ASP A 727 -28.28 23.20 13.22
CA ASP A 727 -27.20 22.45 12.55
C ASP A 727 -26.67 23.08 11.24
N LEU A 728 -27.08 24.31 10.88
CA LEU A 728 -26.72 24.94 9.59
C LEU A 728 -25.21 25.13 9.45
N TRP A 729 -24.50 25.39 10.56
CA TRP A 729 -23.04 25.44 10.59
C TRP A 729 -22.41 24.13 10.09
N TRP A 730 -22.94 22.97 10.52
CA TRP A 730 -22.48 21.64 10.13
C TRP A 730 -22.92 21.25 8.71
N TRP A 731 -24.15 21.60 8.31
CA TRP A 731 -24.66 21.26 6.97
C TRP A 731 -24.08 22.11 5.84
N LEU A 732 -23.95 23.42 6.03
CA LEU A 732 -23.59 24.38 4.98
C LEU A 732 -22.24 25.07 5.19
N GLY A 733 -21.82 25.21 6.45
CA GLY A 733 -20.60 25.91 6.85
C GLY A 733 -19.38 25.01 6.87
N SER A 734 -18.89 24.71 8.08
CA SER A 734 -17.69 23.92 8.35
C SER A 734 -17.98 22.83 9.36
N GLU A 735 -17.42 21.65 9.17
CA GLU A 735 -17.37 20.58 10.16
C GLU A 735 -16.09 20.62 11.01
N GLY A 736 -15.16 21.53 10.74
CA GLY A 736 -13.98 21.79 11.57
C GLY A 736 -12.99 20.63 11.72
N LEU A 737 -13.08 19.59 10.89
CA LEU A 737 -12.17 18.45 10.85
C LEU A 737 -11.21 18.60 9.68
N GLU A 738 -9.91 18.49 9.95
CA GLU A 738 -8.88 18.62 8.91
C GLU A 738 -9.06 17.61 7.76
N TYR A 739 -8.88 18.09 6.52
CA TYR A 739 -9.14 17.42 5.22
C TYR A 739 -10.62 17.15 4.90
N LEU A 740 -11.53 17.29 5.87
CA LEU A 740 -12.97 17.04 5.72
C LEU A 740 -13.82 18.23 6.23
N GLU A 741 -13.26 19.44 6.17
CA GLU A 741 -13.80 20.65 6.79
C GLU A 741 -15.13 21.07 6.19
N VAL A 742 -15.36 20.80 4.90
CA VAL A 742 -16.51 21.38 4.20
C VAL A 742 -17.83 20.78 4.69
N GLY A 743 -18.84 21.64 4.88
CA GLY A 743 -20.15 21.27 5.42
C GLY A 743 -20.82 20.09 4.71
N ARG A 744 -21.66 19.35 5.45
CA ARG A 744 -22.20 18.03 5.08
C ARG A 744 -22.89 17.98 3.72
N VAL A 745 -23.59 19.04 3.30
CA VAL A 745 -24.22 19.13 1.96
C VAL A 745 -23.18 19.06 0.85
N TRP A 746 -22.03 19.72 1.03
CA TRP A 746 -20.97 19.75 0.03
C TRP A 746 -20.24 18.41 -0.08
N LYS A 747 -20.01 17.71 1.04
CA LYS A 747 -19.47 16.33 1.02
C LYS A 747 -20.43 15.36 0.33
N LEU A 748 -21.74 15.47 0.54
CA LEU A 748 -22.73 14.69 -0.22
C LEU A 748 -22.71 15.02 -1.73
N GLY A 749 -22.48 16.29 -2.08
CA GLY A 749 -22.26 16.73 -3.47
C GLY A 749 -21.02 16.10 -4.11
N LEU A 750 -19.87 16.11 -3.42
CA LEU A 750 -18.64 15.47 -3.88
C LEU A 750 -18.82 13.96 -4.08
N LEU A 751 -19.45 13.27 -3.13
CA LEU A 751 -19.78 11.84 -3.23
C LEU A 751 -20.66 11.53 -4.46
N ALA A 752 -21.67 12.36 -4.73
CA ALA A 752 -22.50 12.23 -5.93
C ALA A 752 -21.71 12.51 -7.22
N GLY A 753 -20.74 13.43 -7.19
CA GLY A 753 -19.78 13.70 -8.25
C GLY A 753 -18.90 12.49 -8.56
N PHE A 754 -18.26 11.89 -7.56
CA PHE A 754 -17.43 10.69 -7.72
C PHE A 754 -18.25 9.47 -8.20
N ALA A 755 -19.46 9.28 -7.68
CA ALA A 755 -20.36 8.22 -8.15
C ALA A 755 -20.78 8.42 -9.63
N THR A 756 -21.05 9.66 -10.03
CA THR A 756 -21.38 10.03 -11.41
C THR A 756 -20.18 9.82 -12.34
N TRP A 757 -18.98 10.22 -11.91
CA TRP A 757 -17.74 9.96 -12.62
C TRP A 757 -17.51 8.46 -12.85
N THR A 758 -17.62 7.65 -11.80
CA THR A 758 -17.47 6.19 -11.88
C THR A 758 -18.45 5.59 -12.89
N GLY A 759 -19.70 6.10 -12.90
CA GLY A 759 -20.71 5.73 -13.89
C GLY A 759 -20.36 6.12 -15.33
N LEU A 760 -19.70 7.28 -15.55
CA LEU A 760 -19.22 7.70 -16.87
C LEU A 760 -18.04 6.85 -17.34
N VAL A 761 -17.04 6.59 -16.48
CA VAL A 761 -15.87 5.76 -16.81
C VAL A 761 -16.29 4.33 -17.15
N LEU A 762 -17.09 3.70 -16.28
CA LEU A 762 -17.66 2.35 -16.50
C LEU A 762 -18.44 2.25 -17.82
N ARG A 763 -19.06 3.35 -18.27
CA ARG A 763 -19.86 3.37 -19.51
C ARG A 763 -19.01 3.49 -20.77
N ALA A 764 -17.83 4.10 -20.71
CA ALA A 764 -16.85 4.07 -21.79
C ALA A 764 -16.11 2.71 -21.82
N VAL A 765 -15.65 2.24 -20.65
CA VAL A 765 -14.97 0.94 -20.51
C VAL A 765 -15.83 -0.23 -20.99
N ARG A 766 -17.15 -0.20 -20.79
CA ARG A 766 -18.10 -1.20 -21.33
C ARG A 766 -18.24 -1.22 -22.86
N GLN A 767 -17.56 -0.34 -23.60
CA GLN A 767 -17.45 -0.43 -25.06
C GLN A 767 -16.16 -1.14 -25.51
N LEU A 768 -15.23 -1.37 -24.59
CA LEU A 768 -14.03 -2.18 -24.82
C LEU A 768 -14.41 -3.65 -24.68
N GLU A 769 -14.03 -4.49 -25.65
CA GLU A 769 -14.32 -5.93 -25.64
C GLU A 769 -13.32 -6.71 -24.74
N GLU A 770 -13.18 -6.28 -23.48
CA GLU A 770 -12.29 -6.89 -22.49
C GLU A 770 -13.06 -7.62 -21.37
N PRO A 771 -12.47 -8.64 -20.72
CA PRO A 771 -13.10 -9.32 -19.58
C PRO A 771 -13.24 -8.38 -18.36
N PRO A 772 -14.11 -8.69 -17.39
CA PRO A 772 -14.24 -7.91 -16.15
C PRO A 772 -12.97 -7.83 -15.28
N THR A 773 -11.90 -8.54 -15.61
CA THR A 773 -10.58 -8.46 -14.97
C THR A 773 -9.56 -7.60 -15.75
N GLY A 774 -9.92 -7.11 -16.94
CA GLY A 774 -9.03 -6.34 -17.80
C GLY A 774 -8.73 -4.93 -17.29
N LEU A 775 -7.67 -4.33 -17.80
CA LEU A 775 -7.11 -3.06 -17.35
C LEU A 775 -8.11 -1.88 -17.22
N GLY A 776 -9.05 -1.70 -18.16
CA GLY A 776 -10.05 -0.63 -18.09
C GLY A 776 -11.10 -0.88 -17.00
N HIS A 777 -11.53 -2.13 -16.85
CA HIS A 777 -12.35 -2.60 -15.74
C HIS A 777 -11.64 -2.42 -14.40
N PHE A 778 -10.36 -2.78 -14.30
CA PHE A 778 -9.55 -2.56 -13.09
C PHE A 778 -9.43 -1.08 -12.74
N MET A 779 -9.10 -0.21 -13.72
CA MET A 779 -9.10 1.25 -13.55
C MET A 779 -10.45 1.78 -13.05
N THR A 780 -11.56 1.19 -13.52
CA THR A 780 -12.92 1.53 -13.08
C THR A 780 -13.20 1.11 -11.63
N TYR A 781 -12.67 -0.02 -11.17
CA TYR A 781 -12.84 -0.47 -9.77
C TYR A 781 -11.93 0.30 -8.80
N ALA A 782 -10.66 0.49 -9.16
CA ALA A 782 -9.71 1.30 -8.41
C ALA A 782 -10.25 2.74 -8.27
N GLY A 783 -10.58 3.39 -9.38
CA GLY A 783 -11.21 4.71 -9.38
C GLY A 783 -12.58 4.72 -8.67
N GLY A 784 -13.39 3.69 -8.84
CA GLY A 784 -14.70 3.59 -8.17
C GLY A 784 -14.60 3.51 -6.64
N SER A 785 -13.50 2.97 -6.12
CA SER A 785 -13.25 2.90 -4.67
C SER A 785 -13.00 4.27 -4.03
N ILE A 786 -12.66 5.32 -4.81
CA ILE A 786 -12.63 6.72 -4.39
C ILE A 786 -13.99 7.12 -3.80
N ALA A 787 -15.09 6.76 -4.44
CA ALA A 787 -16.43 7.05 -3.95
C ALA A 787 -16.80 6.18 -2.73
N LEU A 788 -16.35 4.92 -2.70
CA LEU A 788 -16.64 3.97 -1.61
C LEU A 788 -15.97 4.40 -0.30
N LEU A 789 -14.68 4.73 -0.31
CA LEU A 789 -13.97 5.18 0.88
C LEU A 789 -14.38 6.59 1.29
N PHE A 790 -14.63 7.50 0.35
CA PHE A 790 -15.14 8.83 0.69
C PHE A 790 -16.51 8.78 1.41
N ALA A 791 -17.32 7.74 1.19
CA ALA A 791 -18.54 7.50 1.96
C ALA A 791 -18.29 7.22 3.46
N ALA A 792 -17.08 6.85 3.89
CA ALA A 792 -16.73 6.73 5.32
C ALA A 792 -16.83 8.07 6.06
N SER A 793 -16.73 9.21 5.36
CA SER A 793 -17.01 10.54 5.93
C SER A 793 -18.46 10.67 6.45
N MET A 794 -19.37 9.78 6.03
CA MET A 794 -20.78 9.72 6.45
C MET A 794 -21.00 8.87 7.71
N LEU A 795 -19.96 8.31 8.32
CA LEU A 795 -20.05 7.40 9.47
C LEU A 795 -19.78 8.08 10.84
N TYR A 796 -19.58 9.41 10.83
CA TYR A 796 -19.47 10.25 12.03
C TYR A 796 -20.38 11.49 11.95
N THR A 797 -20.69 12.03 13.12
CA THR A 797 -21.45 13.28 13.37
C THR A 797 -20.71 14.15 14.40
N PRO A 798 -21.09 15.42 14.63
CA PRO A 798 -20.49 16.24 15.68
C PRO A 798 -20.56 15.58 17.07
N GLU A 799 -21.62 14.83 17.37
CA GLU A 799 -21.82 14.08 18.63
C GLU A 799 -20.98 12.80 18.76
N THR A 800 -20.29 12.38 17.70
CA THR A 800 -19.41 11.21 17.75
C THR A 800 -18.18 11.54 18.61
N ASN A 801 -17.78 10.64 19.50
CA ASN A 801 -16.56 10.77 20.32
C ASN A 801 -15.34 11.07 19.43
N ILE A 802 -14.41 11.94 19.88
CA ILE A 802 -13.31 12.41 19.02
C ILE A 802 -12.42 11.25 18.53
N ALA A 803 -12.09 10.27 19.37
CA ALA A 803 -11.29 9.10 18.98
C ALA A 803 -11.94 8.29 17.85
N VAL A 804 -13.28 8.15 17.89
CA VAL A 804 -14.06 7.45 16.86
C VAL A 804 -14.28 8.33 15.62
N THR A 805 -14.28 9.65 15.78
CA THR A 805 -14.30 10.62 14.68
C THR A 805 -12.99 10.54 13.90
N GLU A 806 -11.85 10.55 14.60
CA GLU A 806 -10.52 10.40 14.02
C GLU A 806 -10.35 9.08 13.28
N PHE A 807 -10.79 7.95 13.87
CA PHE A 807 -10.80 6.66 13.18
C PHE A 807 -11.45 6.74 11.79
N TRP A 808 -12.65 7.33 11.68
CA TRP A 808 -13.32 7.48 10.37
C TRP A 808 -12.75 8.61 9.51
N ARG A 809 -12.07 9.61 10.07
CA ARG A 809 -11.38 10.66 9.30
C ARG A 809 -10.23 10.05 8.50
N TRP A 810 -9.39 9.23 9.13
CA TRP A 810 -8.22 8.63 8.47
C TRP A 810 -8.57 7.56 7.40
N TRP A 811 -9.77 6.97 7.41
CA TRP A 811 -10.28 6.20 6.26
C TRP A 811 -10.48 7.04 4.99
N VAL A 812 -10.67 8.36 5.12
CA VAL A 812 -10.87 9.29 3.99
C VAL A 812 -9.64 10.16 3.72
N VAL A 813 -8.65 10.13 4.61
CA VAL A 813 -7.33 10.74 4.38
C VAL A 813 -6.39 9.65 3.87
N HIS A 814 -5.81 8.83 4.75
CA HIS A 814 -4.81 7.83 4.40
C HIS A 814 -5.31 6.76 3.41
N MET A 815 -6.36 5.99 3.71
CA MET A 815 -6.79 4.90 2.80
C MET A 815 -7.24 5.41 1.41
N TRP A 816 -7.68 6.67 1.34
CA TRP A 816 -8.23 7.28 0.12
C TRP A 816 -7.15 8.00 -0.71
N VAL A 817 -6.29 8.81 -0.08
CA VAL A 817 -5.16 9.48 -0.74
C VAL A 817 -4.04 8.49 -1.02
N GLU A 818 -3.60 7.73 -0.03
CA GLU A 818 -2.38 6.90 -0.12
C GLU A 818 -2.72 5.49 -0.61
N GLY A 819 -3.74 4.85 -0.06
CA GLY A 819 -4.20 3.53 -0.56
C GLY A 819 -4.81 3.58 -1.97
N VAL A 820 -5.90 4.32 -2.15
CA VAL A 820 -6.70 4.25 -3.39
C VAL A 820 -6.11 5.02 -4.56
N PHE A 821 -5.46 6.19 -4.36
CA PHE A 821 -4.79 6.82 -5.49
C PHE A 821 -3.63 5.97 -5.99
N GLU A 822 -2.85 5.27 -5.15
CA GLU A 822 -1.74 4.46 -5.66
C GLU A 822 -2.23 3.28 -6.53
N PHE A 823 -3.35 2.63 -6.17
CA PHE A 823 -3.99 1.63 -7.05
C PHE A 823 -4.46 2.24 -8.40
N PHE A 824 -5.07 3.42 -8.38
CA PHE A 824 -5.56 4.10 -9.58
C PHE A 824 -4.41 4.64 -10.44
N VAL A 825 -3.34 5.10 -9.80
CA VAL A 825 -2.06 5.51 -10.39
C VAL A 825 -1.43 4.38 -11.17
N THR A 826 -1.24 3.22 -10.55
CA THR A 826 -0.63 2.06 -11.21
C THR A 826 -1.47 1.59 -12.40
N ALA A 827 -2.82 1.62 -12.30
CA ALA A 827 -3.71 1.38 -13.44
C ALA A 827 -3.57 2.42 -14.57
N VAL A 828 -3.50 3.71 -14.23
CA VAL A 828 -3.40 4.83 -15.19
C VAL A 828 -2.04 4.87 -15.90
N ILE A 829 -0.94 4.67 -15.16
CA ILE A 829 0.41 4.59 -15.73
C ILE A 829 0.50 3.40 -16.68
N ALA A 830 0.03 2.22 -16.27
CA ALA A 830 0.00 1.04 -17.13
C ALA A 830 -0.84 1.26 -18.39
N ALA A 831 -2.05 1.84 -18.28
CA ALA A 831 -2.88 2.16 -19.43
C ALA A 831 -2.19 3.15 -20.39
N ALA A 832 -1.49 4.15 -19.86
CA ALA A 832 -0.71 5.08 -20.67
C ALA A 832 0.47 4.38 -21.37
N LEU A 833 1.24 3.53 -20.67
CA LEU A 833 2.38 2.80 -21.23
C LEU A 833 1.95 1.80 -22.32
N VAL A 834 0.85 1.07 -22.10
CA VAL A 834 0.23 0.19 -23.11
C VAL A 834 -0.28 0.99 -24.31
N SER A 835 -0.88 2.17 -24.11
CA SER A 835 -1.34 3.05 -25.22
C SER A 835 -0.21 3.72 -26.02
N MET A 836 1.04 3.56 -25.61
CA MET A 836 2.24 4.02 -26.30
C MET A 836 3.08 2.83 -26.83
N ASP A 837 2.53 1.62 -26.77
CA ASP A 837 3.18 0.35 -27.10
C ASP A 837 4.54 0.15 -26.39
N LEU A 838 4.70 0.68 -25.18
CA LEU A 838 5.95 0.59 -24.41
C LEU A 838 6.08 -0.70 -23.58
N ILE A 839 4.95 -1.34 -23.23
CA ILE A 839 4.86 -2.59 -22.46
C ILE A 839 3.64 -3.37 -22.98
N GLU A 840 3.73 -4.70 -23.11
CA GLU A 840 2.58 -5.53 -23.45
C GLU A 840 1.48 -5.49 -22.38
N LYS A 841 0.21 -5.61 -22.79
CA LYS A 841 -0.94 -5.60 -21.86
C LYS A 841 -0.85 -6.71 -20.80
N ALA A 842 -0.31 -7.89 -21.15
CA ALA A 842 -0.20 -9.02 -20.23
C ALA A 842 0.83 -8.81 -19.11
N ASP A 843 1.97 -8.19 -19.44
CA ASP A 843 3.03 -7.84 -18.49
C ASP A 843 2.59 -6.69 -17.59
N ALA A 844 1.94 -5.68 -18.18
CA ALA A 844 1.31 -4.60 -17.45
C ALA A 844 0.30 -5.14 -16.41
N GLU A 845 -0.66 -5.96 -16.83
CA GLU A 845 -1.65 -6.58 -15.92
C GLU A 845 -1.00 -7.47 -14.85
N THR A 846 0.09 -8.19 -15.16
CA THR A 846 0.82 -8.99 -14.17
C THR A 846 1.57 -8.13 -13.15
N ALA A 847 2.25 -7.07 -13.57
CA ALA A 847 3.00 -6.20 -12.67
C ALA A 847 2.07 -5.38 -11.75
N ILE A 848 0.95 -4.86 -12.30
CA ILE A 848 -0.12 -4.21 -11.53
C ILE A 848 -0.58 -5.11 -10.39
N LEU A 849 -0.87 -6.39 -10.66
CA LEU A 849 -1.39 -7.31 -9.65
C LEU A 849 -0.42 -7.54 -8.49
N PHE A 850 0.91 -7.47 -8.71
CA PHE A 850 1.90 -7.55 -7.64
C PHE A 850 1.99 -6.25 -6.84
N GLU A 851 2.10 -5.09 -7.52
CA GLU A 851 2.17 -3.77 -6.86
C GLU A 851 0.92 -3.53 -5.99
N VAL A 852 -0.27 -3.72 -6.56
CA VAL A 852 -1.57 -3.53 -5.87
C VAL A 852 -1.74 -4.52 -4.73
N PHE A 853 -1.26 -5.77 -4.85
CA PHE A 853 -1.25 -6.72 -3.73
C PHE A 853 -0.35 -6.24 -2.58
N ALA A 854 0.88 -5.80 -2.89
CA ALA A 854 1.84 -5.36 -1.88
C ALA A 854 1.38 -4.08 -1.15
N ILE A 855 0.91 -3.08 -1.90
CA ILE A 855 0.32 -1.85 -1.36
C ILE A 855 -0.91 -2.20 -0.50
N MET A 856 -1.81 -3.07 -0.98
CA MET A 856 -3.01 -3.44 -0.22
C MET A 856 -2.72 -4.28 1.04
N ALA A 857 -1.66 -5.10 1.01
CA ALA A 857 -1.25 -5.89 2.16
C ALA A 857 -0.70 -5.04 3.32
N ALA A 858 -0.24 -3.82 3.03
CA ALA A 858 0.29 -2.87 3.99
C ALA A 858 -0.71 -1.71 4.27
N GLY A 859 -0.95 -0.83 3.29
CA GLY A 859 -1.62 0.47 3.44
C GLY A 859 -3.01 0.46 4.05
N ILE A 860 -3.86 -0.53 3.75
CA ILE A 860 -5.23 -0.54 4.32
C ILE A 860 -5.22 -0.77 5.85
N VAL A 861 -4.15 -1.39 6.39
CA VAL A 861 -4.01 -1.64 7.83
C VAL A 861 -3.01 -0.65 8.47
N GLY A 862 -1.98 -0.23 7.74
CA GLY A 862 -0.94 0.69 8.22
C GLY A 862 -1.43 2.11 8.54
N VAL A 863 -2.57 2.54 7.99
CA VAL A 863 -3.39 3.69 8.46
C VAL A 863 -3.48 3.84 9.98
N SER A 864 -3.39 2.72 10.71
CA SER A 864 -3.40 2.71 12.17
C SER A 864 -2.17 3.33 12.84
N HIS A 865 -1.15 3.77 12.10
CA HIS A 865 -0.14 4.70 12.63
C HIS A 865 -0.73 6.04 13.07
N HIS A 866 -1.84 6.50 12.47
CA HIS A 866 -2.56 7.68 12.93
C HIS A 866 -3.44 7.45 14.17
N TYR A 867 -3.52 6.20 14.67
CA TYR A 867 -4.38 5.85 15.80
C TYR A 867 -3.65 5.81 17.15
N TRP A 868 -2.30 5.89 17.17
CA TRP A 868 -1.50 5.68 18.37
C TRP A 868 -1.84 6.62 19.52
N TRP A 869 -2.09 7.90 19.24
CA TRP A 869 -2.19 8.94 20.28
C TRP A 869 -3.61 9.50 20.48
N VAL A 870 -4.56 9.17 19.60
CA VAL A 870 -5.89 9.81 19.55
C VAL A 870 -6.92 9.17 20.49
N GLY A 871 -6.48 8.49 21.55
CA GLY A 871 -7.33 7.80 22.54
C GLY A 871 -7.85 6.43 22.10
N LEU A 872 -7.48 5.97 20.90
CA LEU A 872 -7.85 4.66 20.37
C LEU A 872 -7.07 3.52 21.07
N PRO A 873 -7.52 2.26 20.93
CA PRO A 873 -6.96 1.15 21.69
C PRO A 873 -5.47 0.88 21.43
N ASP A 874 -4.74 0.68 22.53
CA ASP A 874 -3.42 0.05 22.68
C ASP A 874 -2.97 -0.85 21.51
N ILE A 875 -3.82 -1.80 21.09
CA ILE A 875 -3.53 -2.77 20.01
C ILE A 875 -3.14 -2.13 18.67
N TRP A 876 -3.51 -0.87 18.41
CA TRP A 876 -3.12 -0.15 17.20
C TRP A 876 -1.65 0.28 17.19
N VAL A 877 -0.95 0.34 18.33
CA VAL A 877 0.51 0.54 18.36
C VAL A 877 1.23 -0.64 17.68
N PRO A 878 1.03 -1.90 18.10
CA PRO A 878 1.49 -3.09 17.35
C PRO A 878 1.12 -3.09 15.86
N ILE A 879 -0.16 -2.88 15.55
CA ILE A 879 -0.69 -3.07 14.20
C ILE A 879 -0.20 -1.97 13.26
N GLY A 880 -0.36 -0.70 13.65
CA GLY A 880 0.11 0.45 12.87
C GLY A 880 1.60 0.31 12.58
N THR A 881 2.41 0.12 13.63
CA THR A 881 3.87 -0.01 13.49
C THR A 881 4.27 -1.12 12.54
N THR A 882 3.57 -2.26 12.59
CA THR A 882 3.88 -3.41 11.72
C THR A 882 3.57 -3.11 10.26
N PHE A 883 2.36 -2.64 9.96
CA PHE A 883 1.89 -2.53 8.58
C PHE A 883 2.45 -1.28 7.87
N SER A 884 2.52 -0.12 8.54
CA SER A 884 3.09 1.09 7.94
C SER A 884 4.61 0.99 7.70
N THR A 885 5.33 0.18 8.50
CA THR A 885 6.73 -0.14 8.23
C THR A 885 6.89 -0.93 6.92
N LEU A 886 5.91 -1.78 6.56
CA LEU A 886 5.96 -2.58 5.35
C LEU A 886 5.60 -1.75 4.09
N GLU A 887 4.87 -0.63 4.23
CA GLU A 887 4.57 0.30 3.12
C GLU A 887 5.83 0.88 2.48
N PHE A 888 6.92 1.06 3.24
CA PHE A 888 8.20 1.53 2.69
C PHE A 888 8.78 0.60 1.62
N ILE A 889 8.47 -0.71 1.68
CA ILE A 889 9.10 -1.73 0.84
C ILE A 889 8.67 -1.58 -0.64
N PRO A 890 7.36 -1.51 -1.00
CA PRO A 890 6.90 -1.12 -2.34
C PRO A 890 7.57 0.14 -2.91
N LEU A 891 7.72 1.21 -2.10
CA LEU A 891 8.24 2.49 -2.57
C LEU A 891 9.68 2.38 -3.11
N VAL A 892 10.50 1.49 -2.54
CA VAL A 892 11.85 1.21 -3.03
C VAL A 892 11.81 0.54 -4.41
N PHE A 893 10.90 -0.40 -4.64
CA PHE A 893 10.76 -1.08 -5.93
C PHE A 893 10.17 -0.17 -7.02
N VAL A 894 9.20 0.68 -6.67
CA VAL A 894 8.65 1.70 -7.58
C VAL A 894 9.75 2.67 -8.03
N LEU A 895 10.64 3.11 -7.13
CA LEU A 895 11.80 3.93 -7.49
C LEU A 895 12.80 3.15 -8.36
N TYR A 896 13.16 1.91 -7.99
CA TYR A 896 14.10 1.09 -8.77
C TYR A 896 13.61 0.91 -10.22
N ARG A 897 12.34 0.50 -10.39
CA ARG A 897 11.69 0.34 -11.69
C ARG A 897 11.71 1.66 -12.48
N SER A 898 11.27 2.76 -11.87
CA SER A 898 11.25 4.09 -12.52
C SER A 898 12.63 4.56 -13.00
N LEU A 899 13.70 4.19 -12.30
CA LEU A 899 15.09 4.46 -12.70
C LEU A 899 15.57 3.52 -13.82
N GLY A 900 15.07 2.29 -13.89
CA GLY A 900 15.28 1.37 -15.01
C GLY A 900 14.64 1.89 -16.30
N GLU A 901 13.33 2.16 -16.26
CA GLU A 901 12.57 2.72 -17.39
C GLU A 901 13.23 3.99 -17.95
N TYR A 902 13.60 4.94 -17.08
CA TYR A 902 14.29 6.16 -17.49
C TYR A 902 15.64 5.91 -18.20
N ARG A 903 16.37 4.85 -17.84
CA ARG A 903 17.62 4.48 -18.53
C ARG A 903 17.34 3.91 -19.92
N SER A 904 16.34 3.04 -20.07
CA SER A 904 15.89 2.53 -21.37
C SER A 904 15.47 3.69 -22.28
N LEU A 905 14.57 4.55 -21.81
CA LEU A 905 14.07 5.71 -22.54
C LEU A 905 15.20 6.68 -22.95
N LYS A 906 16.17 6.94 -22.05
CA LYS A 906 17.32 7.80 -22.37
C LYS A 906 18.23 7.20 -23.44
N ALA A 907 18.28 5.88 -23.60
CA ALA A 907 19.01 5.23 -24.69
C ALA A 907 18.31 5.41 -26.06
N ARG A 908 17.01 5.72 -26.10
CA ARG A 908 16.24 5.95 -27.34
C ARG A 908 16.44 7.35 -27.98
N GLY A 909 17.11 8.28 -27.31
CA GLY A 909 17.42 9.62 -27.86
C GLY A 909 16.30 10.66 -27.69
N GLU A 910 16.38 11.77 -28.45
CA GLU A 910 15.46 12.92 -28.29
C GLU A 910 14.11 12.78 -29.03
N GLU A 911 13.92 11.72 -29.82
CA GLU A 911 12.75 11.57 -30.71
C GLU A 911 11.46 11.15 -29.97
N PHE A 912 11.54 10.75 -28.70
CA PHE A 912 10.39 10.23 -27.94
C PHE A 912 9.35 11.33 -27.55
N PRO A 913 8.11 11.29 -28.10
CA PRO A 913 7.18 12.42 -28.03
C PRO A 913 6.58 12.70 -26.64
N TYR A 914 6.67 11.74 -25.70
CA TYR A 914 6.12 11.84 -24.33
C TYR A 914 7.20 12.02 -23.25
N THR A 915 8.40 12.47 -23.62
CA THR A 915 9.53 12.69 -22.69
C THR A 915 9.17 13.55 -21.46
N LEU A 916 8.27 14.53 -21.59
CA LEU A 916 7.87 15.39 -20.47
C LEU A 916 6.94 14.70 -19.45
N PRO A 917 5.83 14.05 -19.85
CA PRO A 917 5.05 13.20 -18.94
C PRO A 917 5.91 12.20 -18.15
N LEU A 918 6.84 11.50 -18.81
CA LEU A 918 7.70 10.53 -18.12
C LEU A 918 8.73 11.19 -17.17
N LEU A 919 9.17 12.42 -17.46
CA LEU A 919 9.98 13.21 -16.51
C LEU A 919 9.20 13.58 -15.25
N PHE A 920 7.90 13.92 -15.36
CA PHE A 920 7.04 14.13 -14.20
C PHE A 920 6.82 12.84 -13.38
N ILE A 921 6.63 11.70 -14.05
CA ILE A 921 6.53 10.37 -13.40
C ILE A 921 7.82 10.04 -12.65
N LEU A 922 8.99 10.21 -13.26
CA LEU A 922 10.29 10.01 -12.60
C LEU A 922 10.46 10.93 -11.38
N GLY A 923 10.09 12.21 -11.51
CA GLY A 923 10.10 13.16 -10.39
C GLY A 923 9.20 12.70 -9.25
N SER A 924 7.99 12.24 -9.57
CA SER A 924 7.07 11.63 -8.60
C SER A 924 7.70 10.44 -7.89
N SER A 925 8.28 9.46 -8.60
CA SER A 925 8.86 8.27 -7.97
C SER A 925 10.03 8.59 -7.04
N ILE A 926 10.84 9.61 -7.38
CA ILE A 926 11.90 10.12 -6.50
C ILE A 926 11.31 10.71 -5.22
N TRP A 927 10.25 11.52 -5.31
CA TRP A 927 9.59 12.09 -4.14
C TRP A 927 8.69 11.11 -3.37
N ASN A 928 8.17 10.06 -4.01
CA ASN A 928 7.46 8.98 -3.32
C ASN A 928 8.44 8.24 -2.40
N PHE A 929 9.66 7.98 -2.87
CA PHE A 929 10.74 7.45 -2.02
C PHE A 929 11.25 8.46 -0.98
N VAL A 930 11.47 9.74 -1.31
CA VAL A 930 12.05 10.71 -0.35
C VAL A 930 11.02 11.22 0.67
N GLY A 931 9.86 11.65 0.22
CA GLY A 931 8.80 12.20 1.06
C GLY A 931 7.96 11.11 1.72
N GLY A 932 7.33 10.24 0.93
CA GLY A 932 6.55 9.10 1.42
C GLY A 932 7.44 8.11 2.19
N GLY A 933 8.50 7.63 1.55
CA GLY A 933 9.42 6.65 2.12
C GLY A 933 10.29 7.22 3.25
N VAL A 934 11.31 8.02 2.94
CA VAL A 934 12.37 8.38 3.91
C VAL A 934 11.85 9.30 5.02
N LEU A 935 11.12 10.36 4.69
CA LEU A 935 10.55 11.26 5.71
C LEU A 935 9.35 10.65 6.42
N GLY A 936 8.48 9.91 5.71
CA GLY A 936 7.38 9.17 6.33
C GLY A 936 7.88 8.10 7.29
N PHE A 937 8.81 7.23 6.87
CA PHE A 937 9.39 6.22 7.78
C PHE A 937 10.08 6.85 8.99
N PHE A 938 10.79 7.97 8.83
CA PHE A 938 11.42 8.68 9.94
C PHE A 938 10.40 9.11 11.01
N ILE A 939 9.26 9.67 10.60
CA ILE A 939 8.17 10.01 11.53
C ILE A 939 7.29 8.81 11.91
N ASN A 940 7.49 7.64 11.32
CA ASN A 940 6.73 6.41 11.57
C ASN A 940 7.36 5.48 12.64
N LEU A 941 8.54 5.80 13.19
CA LEU A 941 9.00 5.12 14.41
C LEU A 941 8.15 5.63 15.59
N PRO A 942 7.37 4.79 16.32
CA PRO A 942 6.51 5.27 17.40
C PRO A 942 7.21 6.12 18.46
N LEU A 943 8.47 5.83 18.77
CA LEU A 943 9.29 6.58 19.73
C LEU A 943 9.73 7.95 19.20
N ILE A 944 9.86 8.13 17.88
CA ILE A 944 10.11 9.45 17.27
C ILE A 944 8.77 10.19 17.18
N ASN A 945 7.74 9.53 16.64
CA ASN A 945 6.40 10.07 16.48
C ASN A 945 5.80 10.56 17.81
N TYR A 946 6.07 9.88 18.93
CA TYR A 946 5.60 10.31 20.25
C TYR A 946 6.01 11.75 20.64
N TYR A 947 7.17 12.24 20.16
CA TYR A 947 7.62 13.64 20.33
C TYR A 947 7.37 14.51 19.08
N GLU A 948 7.33 13.90 17.88
CA GLU A 948 7.17 14.61 16.62
C GLU A 948 5.70 14.90 16.25
N HIS A 949 4.75 14.08 16.70
CA HIS A 949 3.38 14.03 16.17
C HIS A 949 2.72 15.41 16.12
N GLY A 950 2.43 15.89 14.90
CA GLY A 950 1.86 17.22 14.69
C GLY A 950 2.87 18.38 14.71
N THR A 951 4.15 18.15 14.41
CA THR A 951 5.18 19.20 14.29
C THR A 951 5.57 19.48 12.83
N TYR A 952 6.58 20.33 12.62
CA TYR A 952 7.06 20.70 11.28
C TYR A 952 7.71 19.56 10.48
N LEU A 953 8.05 18.42 11.09
CA LEU A 953 8.49 17.24 10.34
C LEU A 953 7.30 16.59 9.60
N THR A 954 6.13 16.50 10.23
CA THR A 954 4.85 16.16 9.59
C THR A 954 4.56 17.13 8.42
N VAL A 955 4.82 18.43 8.57
CA VAL A 955 4.69 19.41 7.47
C VAL A 955 5.62 19.09 6.31
N ALA A 956 6.90 18.77 6.59
CA ALA A 956 7.90 18.41 5.58
C ALA A 956 7.52 17.12 4.83
N HIS A 957 7.11 16.08 5.54
CA HIS A 957 6.59 14.85 4.96
C HIS A 957 5.36 15.12 4.09
N ALA A 958 4.33 15.81 4.61
CA ALA A 958 3.10 16.09 3.85
C ALA A 958 3.36 16.89 2.55
N HIS A 959 4.22 17.91 2.57
CA HIS A 959 4.55 18.65 1.33
C HIS A 959 5.32 17.77 0.34
N THR A 960 6.26 16.95 0.80
CA THR A 960 7.11 16.13 -0.07
C THR A 960 6.44 14.84 -0.57
N ALA A 961 5.50 14.28 0.19
CA ALA A 961 4.65 13.17 -0.24
C ALA A 961 3.49 13.66 -1.12
N THR A 962 2.58 14.49 -0.58
CA THR A 962 1.34 14.86 -1.28
C THR A 962 1.58 15.67 -2.54
N PHE A 963 2.45 16.70 -2.50
CA PHE A 963 2.83 17.41 -3.74
C PHE A 963 3.89 16.66 -4.53
N GLY A 964 4.96 16.18 -3.87
CA GLY A 964 6.10 15.61 -4.57
C GLY A 964 5.78 14.33 -5.33
N ALA A 965 5.03 13.39 -4.74
CA ALA A 965 4.53 12.20 -5.45
C ALA A 965 3.24 12.52 -6.22
N PHE A 966 2.07 12.45 -5.56
CA PHE A 966 0.76 12.54 -6.23
C PHE A 966 0.57 13.83 -7.03
N GLY A 967 1.09 14.96 -6.54
CA GLY A 967 1.04 16.25 -7.24
C GLY A 967 1.83 16.28 -8.55
N LEU A 968 3.14 15.98 -8.53
CA LEU A 968 3.93 15.91 -9.76
C LEU A 968 3.38 14.88 -10.74
N LEU A 969 2.90 13.74 -10.23
CA LEU A 969 2.35 12.69 -11.07
C LEU A 969 1.06 13.11 -11.78
N ALA A 970 0.16 13.78 -11.06
CA ALA A 970 -1.05 14.37 -11.61
C ALA A 970 -0.73 15.45 -12.67
N LEU A 971 0.29 16.28 -12.44
CA LEU A 971 0.80 17.23 -13.45
C LEU A 971 1.40 16.51 -14.68
N GLY A 972 2.03 15.35 -14.48
CA GLY A 972 2.49 14.46 -15.56
C GLY A 972 1.34 13.94 -16.42
N LEU A 973 0.29 13.40 -15.79
CA LEU A 973 -0.95 12.98 -16.46
C LEU A 973 -1.63 14.14 -17.21
N GLY A 974 -1.74 15.32 -16.58
CA GLY A 974 -2.26 16.52 -17.23
C GLY A 974 -1.41 16.94 -18.45
N THR A 975 -0.09 16.79 -18.36
CA THR A 975 0.84 17.04 -19.48
C THR A 975 0.66 15.99 -20.59
N TYR A 976 0.41 14.72 -20.26
CA TYR A 976 0.15 13.65 -21.22
C TYR A 976 -1.16 13.88 -21.99
N ILE A 977 -2.27 14.14 -21.29
CA ILE A 977 -3.57 14.48 -21.89
C ILE A 977 -3.41 15.64 -22.88
N LEU A 978 -2.66 16.68 -22.50
CA LEU A 978 -2.41 17.83 -23.37
C LEU A 978 -1.43 17.54 -24.52
N ARG A 979 -0.53 16.55 -24.40
CA ARG A 979 0.38 16.13 -25.48
C ARG A 979 -0.35 15.36 -26.58
N VAL A 980 -1.35 14.56 -26.21
CA VAL A 980 -2.25 13.86 -27.15
C VAL A 980 -3.24 14.84 -27.79
N VAL A 981 -3.82 15.75 -27.01
CA VAL A 981 -4.87 16.68 -27.51
C VAL A 981 -4.31 17.87 -28.30
N THR A 982 -3.00 18.14 -28.23
CA THR A 982 -2.39 19.27 -28.97
C THR A 982 -1.58 18.78 -30.15
N PRO A 983 -1.91 19.20 -31.40
CA PRO A 983 -1.15 18.85 -32.59
C PRO A 983 0.35 19.12 -32.48
N GLU A 984 1.21 18.33 -33.12
CA GLU A 984 2.67 18.43 -32.95
C GLU A 984 3.21 19.82 -33.31
N ALA A 985 2.75 20.39 -34.43
CA ALA A 985 3.10 21.75 -34.86
C ALA A 985 2.63 22.85 -33.89
N ALA A 986 1.71 22.51 -32.97
CA ALA A 986 1.20 23.38 -31.93
C ALA A 986 1.89 23.19 -30.56
N TRP A 987 2.57 22.07 -30.32
CA TRP A 987 3.22 21.75 -29.04
C TRP A 987 4.35 22.72 -28.68
N ASN A 988 4.48 23.07 -27.40
CA ASN A 988 5.61 23.82 -26.87
C ASN A 988 6.01 23.32 -25.48
N PRO A 989 7.08 22.51 -25.36
CA PRO A 989 7.49 21.88 -24.10
C PRO A 989 7.96 22.87 -23.02
N THR A 990 8.22 24.13 -23.36
CA THR A 990 8.84 25.12 -22.46
C THR A 990 8.02 25.37 -21.20
N TRP A 991 6.69 25.41 -21.31
CA TRP A 991 5.80 25.71 -20.17
C TRP A 991 5.82 24.59 -19.14
N PHE A 992 5.67 23.34 -19.59
CA PHE A 992 5.65 22.17 -18.70
C PHE A 992 7.06 21.82 -18.18
N ARG A 993 8.11 22.03 -18.97
CA ARG A 993 9.51 21.93 -18.51
C ARG A 993 9.84 23.00 -17.46
N GLY A 994 9.34 24.22 -17.66
CA GLY A 994 9.44 25.30 -16.67
C GLY A 994 8.71 24.94 -15.38
N ALA A 995 7.45 24.49 -15.48
CA ALA A 995 6.67 24.03 -14.34
C ALA A 995 7.39 22.93 -13.54
N PHE A 996 7.85 21.86 -14.20
CA PHE A 996 8.57 20.75 -13.57
C PHE A 996 9.76 21.23 -12.72
N TRP A 997 10.66 22.03 -13.30
CA TRP A 997 11.85 22.48 -12.58
C TRP A 997 11.54 23.50 -11.49
N LEU A 998 10.60 24.42 -11.73
CA LEU A 998 10.20 25.42 -10.76
C LEU A 998 9.54 24.81 -9.52
N THR A 999 8.63 23.84 -9.68
CA THR A 999 8.01 23.16 -8.53
C THR A 999 9.00 22.25 -7.79
N ASN A 1000 9.86 21.51 -8.50
CA ASN A 1000 10.86 20.65 -7.86
C ASN A 1000 11.90 21.47 -7.08
N VAL A 1001 12.47 22.51 -7.68
CA VAL A 1001 13.42 23.40 -7.00
C VAL A 1001 12.75 24.11 -5.81
N GLY A 1002 11.49 24.54 -5.96
CA GLY A 1002 10.71 25.11 -4.87
C GLY A 1002 10.51 24.13 -3.71
N LEU A 1003 10.12 22.89 -3.99
CA LEU A 1003 9.93 21.84 -2.97
C LEU A 1003 11.25 21.50 -2.26
N VAL A 1004 12.38 21.37 -2.97
CA VAL A 1004 13.69 21.17 -2.33
C VAL A 1004 14.03 22.34 -1.41
N ILE A 1005 13.88 23.59 -1.87
CA ILE A 1005 14.26 24.77 -1.08
C ILE A 1005 13.37 24.93 0.15
N MET A 1006 12.04 24.83 0.05
CA MET A 1006 11.16 24.97 1.23
C MET A 1006 11.44 23.88 2.27
N THR A 1007 11.68 22.64 1.82
CA THR A 1007 11.93 21.51 2.72
C THR A 1007 13.29 21.62 3.42
N VAL A 1008 14.36 21.93 2.68
CA VAL A 1008 15.74 21.95 3.21
C VAL A 1008 16.08 23.25 3.93
N ALA A 1009 15.55 24.40 3.49
CA ALA A 1009 15.86 25.71 4.10
C ALA A 1009 14.89 26.14 5.20
N SER A 1010 13.76 25.43 5.39
CA SER A 1010 12.74 25.80 6.37
C SER A 1010 12.12 24.60 7.10
N LEU A 1011 11.40 23.72 6.40
CA LEU A 1011 10.52 22.75 7.05
C LEU A 1011 11.27 21.71 7.90
N LEU A 1012 12.32 21.08 7.35
CA LEU A 1012 13.13 20.12 8.11
C LEU A 1012 13.93 20.80 9.25
N PRO A 1013 14.65 21.92 9.03
CA PRO A 1013 15.31 22.64 10.13
C PRO A 1013 14.37 22.99 11.29
N ILE A 1014 13.21 23.61 11.03
CA ILE A 1014 12.25 23.95 12.08
C ILE A 1014 11.73 22.67 12.75
N GLY A 1015 11.41 21.63 11.97
CA GLY A 1015 10.95 20.34 12.48
C GLY A 1015 11.96 19.65 13.42
N PHE A 1016 13.25 19.67 13.11
CA PHE A 1016 14.28 19.10 13.98
C PHE A 1016 14.48 19.92 15.27
N VAL A 1017 14.38 21.25 15.21
CA VAL A 1017 14.39 22.09 16.43
C VAL A 1017 13.12 21.86 17.25
N GLN A 1018 11.96 21.72 16.62
CA GLN A 1018 10.68 21.44 17.29
C GLN A 1018 10.68 20.08 17.98
N LEU A 1019 11.24 19.05 17.34
CA LEU A 1019 11.48 17.74 17.93
C LEU A 1019 12.46 17.81 19.12
N GLN A 1020 13.53 18.61 19.01
CA GLN A 1020 14.47 18.82 20.12
C GLN A 1020 13.78 19.49 21.32
N THR A 1021 13.06 20.60 21.12
CA THR A 1021 12.29 21.27 22.18
C THR A 1021 11.24 20.32 22.76
N SER A 1022 10.55 19.53 21.94
CA SER A 1022 9.57 18.57 22.45
C SER A 1022 10.22 17.48 23.31
N TYR A 1023 11.48 17.12 23.07
CA TYR A 1023 12.21 16.14 23.88
C TYR A 1023 12.83 16.74 25.15
N GLN A 1024 13.26 18.01 25.09
CA GLN A 1024 13.99 18.69 26.19
C GLN A 1024 13.05 19.41 27.16
N ASP A 1025 12.09 20.15 26.63
CA ASP A 1025 11.27 21.13 27.37
C ASP A 1025 9.79 20.71 27.45
N GLY A 1026 9.39 19.69 26.68
CA GLY A 1026 8.02 19.16 26.64
C GLY A 1026 7.26 19.53 25.37
N TYR A 1027 6.28 18.71 24.98
CA TYR A 1027 5.54 18.92 23.73
C TYR A 1027 4.75 20.25 23.74
N ALA A 1028 4.16 20.64 24.88
CA ALA A 1028 3.48 21.94 24.99
C ALA A 1028 4.41 23.14 24.71
N ALA A 1029 5.68 23.07 25.13
CA ALA A 1029 6.69 24.11 24.84
C ALA A 1029 7.00 24.17 23.34
N ALA A 1030 7.19 23.03 22.69
CA ALA A 1030 7.39 22.94 21.23
C ALA A 1030 6.20 23.44 20.40
N ARG A 1031 4.99 23.49 20.99
CA ARG A 1031 3.75 23.98 20.37
C ARG A 1031 3.39 25.42 20.79
N SER A 1032 4.25 26.08 21.56
CA SER A 1032 4.01 27.41 22.10
C SER A 1032 4.17 28.52 21.06
N LEU A 1033 3.64 29.72 21.36
CA LEU A 1033 3.98 30.94 20.61
C LEU A 1033 5.48 31.26 20.72
N GLU A 1034 6.04 31.11 21.92
CA GLU A 1034 7.45 31.39 22.23
C GLU A 1034 8.42 30.59 21.35
N PHE A 1035 8.09 29.33 21.01
CA PHE A 1035 8.85 28.52 20.05
C PHE A 1035 8.92 29.17 18.66
N TYR A 1036 7.79 29.66 18.15
CA TYR A 1036 7.71 30.26 16.82
C TYR A 1036 8.33 31.66 16.75
N ASP A 1037 8.39 32.37 17.87
CA ASP A 1037 8.90 33.74 17.94
C ASP A 1037 10.43 33.81 18.17
N GLN A 1038 11.12 32.66 18.29
CA GLN A 1038 12.59 32.61 18.40
C GLN A 1038 13.27 33.11 17.11
N ASP A 1039 14.25 34.02 17.23
CA ASP A 1039 14.96 34.67 16.10
C ASP A 1039 15.39 33.69 14.98
N HIS A 1040 15.88 32.50 15.36
CA HIS A 1040 16.35 31.50 14.42
C HIS A 1040 15.21 30.72 13.74
N VAL A 1041 14.11 30.47 14.45
CA VAL A 1041 12.88 29.89 13.86
C VAL A 1041 12.24 30.90 12.90
N GLN A 1042 12.15 32.18 13.28
CA GLN A 1042 11.72 33.27 12.40
C GLN A 1042 12.61 33.43 11.16
N THR A 1043 13.93 33.26 11.31
CA THR A 1043 14.85 33.26 10.16
C THR A 1043 14.57 32.10 9.18
N LEU A 1044 14.26 30.91 9.70
CA LEU A 1044 13.90 29.74 8.89
C LEU A 1044 12.50 29.87 8.26
N LEU A 1045 11.55 30.52 8.94
CA LEU A 1045 10.24 30.85 8.39
C LEU A 1045 10.36 31.83 7.21
N TRP A 1046 11.16 32.91 7.34
CA TRP A 1046 11.50 33.81 6.24
C TRP A 1046 12.19 33.10 5.07
N ALA A 1047 13.12 32.18 5.35
CA ALA A 1047 13.85 31.43 4.32
C ALA A 1047 12.93 30.58 3.42
N ARG A 1048 11.75 30.18 3.91
CA ARG A 1048 10.73 29.43 3.17
C ARG A 1048 10.28 30.14 1.88
N THR A 1049 10.24 31.48 1.90
CA THR A 1049 9.83 32.32 0.75
C THR A 1049 10.64 32.05 -0.52
N LEU A 1050 11.89 31.61 -0.38
CA LEU A 1050 12.79 31.22 -1.48
C LEU A 1050 12.34 29.94 -2.20
N GLY A 1051 11.58 29.06 -1.53
CA GLY A 1051 11.00 27.85 -2.09
C GLY A 1051 9.54 28.03 -2.50
N ASP A 1052 8.74 28.79 -1.74
CA ASP A 1052 7.35 29.09 -2.09
C ASP A 1052 7.26 29.92 -3.39
N THR A 1053 8.17 30.87 -3.62
CA THR A 1053 8.18 31.71 -4.84
C THR A 1053 8.28 30.88 -6.14
N PRO A 1054 9.30 30.02 -6.35
CA PRO A 1054 9.37 29.18 -7.55
C PRO A 1054 8.23 28.15 -7.59
N MET A 1055 7.69 27.67 -6.47
CA MET A 1055 6.50 26.80 -6.47
C MET A 1055 5.29 27.49 -7.13
N ILE A 1056 4.97 28.74 -6.73
CA ILE A 1056 3.90 29.55 -7.33
C ILE A 1056 4.16 29.79 -8.83
N LEU A 1057 5.40 30.14 -9.20
CA LEU A 1057 5.78 30.34 -10.60
C LEU A 1057 5.63 29.05 -11.42
N GLY A 1058 5.88 27.88 -10.83
CA GLY A 1058 5.66 26.58 -11.44
C GLY A 1058 4.17 26.27 -11.68
N ALA A 1059 3.31 26.54 -10.69
CA ALA A 1059 1.86 26.42 -10.82
C ALA A 1059 1.30 27.35 -11.92
N LEU A 1060 1.78 28.60 -11.97
CA LEU A 1060 1.44 29.56 -13.03
C LEU A 1060 1.94 29.09 -14.41
N ALA A 1061 3.17 28.59 -14.51
CA ALA A 1061 3.73 28.07 -15.77
C ALA A 1061 2.94 26.88 -16.30
N PHE A 1062 2.54 25.93 -15.44
CA PHE A 1062 1.67 24.81 -15.81
C PHE A 1062 0.32 25.30 -16.32
N THR A 1063 -0.32 26.21 -15.59
CA THR A 1063 -1.68 26.72 -15.90
C THR A 1063 -1.71 27.50 -17.22
N VAL A 1064 -0.75 28.41 -17.42
CA VAL A 1064 -0.59 29.15 -18.68
C VAL A 1064 -0.23 28.19 -19.82
N GLY A 1065 0.59 27.16 -19.57
CA GLY A 1065 0.84 26.06 -20.49
C GLY A 1065 -0.46 25.37 -20.92
N ALA A 1066 -1.24 24.88 -19.96
CA ALA A 1066 -2.49 24.15 -20.19
C ALA A 1066 -3.52 24.96 -21.00
N ILE A 1067 -3.75 26.22 -20.61
CA ILE A 1067 -4.68 27.11 -21.32
C ILE A 1067 -4.22 27.33 -22.77
N ARG A 1068 -2.92 27.57 -23.01
CA ARG A 1068 -2.40 27.85 -24.36
C ARG A 1068 -2.45 26.62 -25.28
N HIS A 1069 -2.14 25.44 -24.76
CA HIS A 1069 -2.18 24.19 -25.52
C HIS A 1069 -3.61 23.79 -25.87
N LEU A 1070 -4.53 23.76 -24.88
CA LEU A 1070 -5.94 23.46 -25.12
C LEU A 1070 -6.63 24.50 -26.02
N TRP A 1071 -6.19 25.76 -26.02
CA TRP A 1071 -6.71 26.77 -26.95
C TRP A 1071 -6.23 26.54 -28.40
N LYS A 1072 -4.96 26.16 -28.60
CA LYS A 1072 -4.44 25.78 -29.93
C LYS A 1072 -5.13 24.54 -30.49
N ALA A 1073 -5.42 23.54 -29.65
CA ALA A 1073 -6.11 22.31 -30.05
C ALA A 1073 -7.50 22.57 -30.70
N ARG A 1074 -8.19 23.65 -30.31
CA ARG A 1074 -9.46 24.08 -30.93
C ARG A 1074 -9.28 24.83 -32.26
N GLY A 1075 -8.04 25.05 -32.71
CA GLY A 1075 -7.71 25.95 -33.81
C GLY A 1075 -7.66 25.29 -35.19
N GLN A 1076 -7.71 23.95 -35.26
CA GLN A 1076 -7.78 23.21 -36.52
C GLN A 1076 -9.15 22.50 -36.61
N PRO A 1077 -9.80 22.46 -37.80
CA PRO A 1077 -10.98 21.66 -37.99
C PRO A 1077 -10.63 20.17 -37.91
N THR A 1078 -11.37 19.38 -37.14
CA THR A 1078 -11.51 17.96 -37.43
C THR A 1078 -12.20 17.84 -38.79
N GLU A 1079 -11.51 17.32 -39.80
CA GLU A 1079 -12.15 16.98 -41.07
C GLU A 1079 -13.13 15.82 -40.83
N THR A 1080 -14.42 16.14 -40.82
CA THR A 1080 -15.49 15.16 -40.64
C THR A 1080 -15.70 14.37 -41.93
N GLY A 1081 -15.15 13.16 -41.98
CA GLY A 1081 -15.52 12.11 -42.93
C GLY A 1081 -16.77 11.37 -42.50
#